data_AF-A0A844M7R0-F1
#
_entry.id   AF-A0A844M7R0-F1
#
_cell.length_a   1.000
_cell.length_b   1.000
_cell.length_c   1.000
_cell.angle_alpha   90.00
_cell.angle_beta   90.00
_cell.angle_gamma   90.00
#
_symmetry.space_group_name_H-M   'P 1'
#
loop_
_entity.id
_entity.type
_entity.pdbx_description
1 polymer ?
#
loop_
_entity_poly.entity_id
_entity_poly.type
_entity_poly.pdbx_seq_one_letter_code
_entity_poly.pdbx_strand_id
1 'polypeptide(L)'
;MANQDIVRFGDTFYLKHESSKQYLVNVNSSRRNWPQLSNTGHVELKIDGGEGEVTSNSYIKIKTTEQAVFNNDTLGAFADSHNCYYWKDGYDDGKQGWRITKASGNAGPIFYGERVHITNISYHNQRLALDTKYQGYITTVENAGDSWILEPAKATPSSDVQPSSPKSSDIFSWSVASGDPTTTGVILWTRVNPKDYDDTTSLKYQVTNKDDSGFNSVVLEDEVKASQFNSEKDHTVHVDLNGKLKPNQSYLYRFIYKNVYSPIGHCKTLPDANTELNKLSLAVLTCNDYSTGYFNALYKLAEENVDFVIHLGDFIYEYLQYPPGYGDIVRTDLTIKNNKYPHKDPANCDRATSLEHFRHIYQTYRQDPALQKAMENHTWIVALDDHEIADNCYWNYEDNKMDVSVDDPPHPIYENLKDKPKEDARVAMLDLYKNATQAWREYVPSRVQKLNKSEDPRYDLYRKFQFGSLVDFFLTDSRSFRDKPELETNSQILKKVKEYQKSYPIARAIAKARNDLKLPEWKASMLGQNQKNALIGDIEKSNASWRVWGNQTFLATALANEMIGEIDDWHGFKAERYEILQRVKDSETLKNTKELEELNKKTNKTEKDIQKLKFKPDQISRFVVFTGDMHTSLVAYLKTETETLQSDLASGAVDKFQPGVSDVASGASKLASGALNLLSADLGRAATNVGEGALNLGKGALNLGLGALKVGGDALSGIGSGIIHPIETAQNAVETVKNSFNYDYSKLVGVEFMTPSVTSPGISEGILKKLESKLPVDIPKILEKLALFTDNSVHQQQSWQHKFVTGSPIKSLSPHIEHYDSRVNGYAIAEFTADELNWKVYRVDRTDHDKLEGRNVSTARAKKELVQSVKYNPNGIELTDSLG
;
A
#
# COMPACT_ATOMS: atom_id res chain seq x y z
N MET A 1 -3.17 11.50 61.93
CA MET A 1 -3.81 12.23 60.82
C MET A 1 -2.69 12.69 59.90
N ALA A 2 -2.20 11.78 59.06
CA ALA A 2 -1.03 11.98 58.22
C ALA A 2 -1.43 12.66 56.90
N ASN A 3 -0.61 13.60 56.43
CA ASN A 3 -0.69 14.35 55.16
C ASN A 3 -1.73 13.83 54.14
N GLN A 4 -2.94 14.37 54.16
CA GLN A 4 -3.81 14.30 52.98
C GLN A 4 -3.55 15.53 52.14
N ASP A 5 -3.17 15.34 50.88
CA ASP A 5 -2.98 16.44 49.94
C ASP A 5 -4.33 17.07 49.58
N ILE A 6 -4.35 18.41 49.47
CA ILE A 6 -5.53 19.18 49.05
C ILE A 6 -5.73 18.98 47.55
N VAL A 7 -6.98 18.75 47.12
CA VAL A 7 -7.35 18.71 45.70
C VAL A 7 -7.31 20.13 45.13
N ARG A 8 -6.59 20.33 44.03
CA ARG A 8 -6.47 21.62 43.33
C ARG A 8 -7.02 21.53 41.91
N PHE A 9 -7.52 22.65 41.38
CA PHE A 9 -7.91 22.72 39.98
C PHE A 9 -6.70 22.49 39.08
N GLY A 10 -6.87 21.66 38.05
CA GLY A 10 -5.81 21.20 37.17
C GLY A 10 -5.21 19.86 37.58
N ASP A 11 -5.47 19.37 38.80
CA ASP A 11 -5.00 18.08 39.27
C ASP A 11 -5.60 16.93 38.45
N THR A 12 -4.88 15.81 38.44
CA THR A 12 -5.38 14.54 37.92
C THR A 12 -5.62 13.52 39.02
N PHE A 13 -6.70 12.75 38.87
CA PHE A 13 -7.23 11.89 39.92
C PHE A 13 -7.94 10.64 39.34
N TYR A 14 -8.06 9.61 40.16
CA TYR A 14 -8.94 8.47 39.93
C TYR A 14 -10.23 8.67 40.72
N LEU A 15 -11.37 8.46 40.08
CA LEU A 15 -12.67 8.56 40.74
C LEU A 15 -13.17 7.17 41.13
N LYS A 16 -13.34 6.96 42.43
CA LYS A 16 -13.78 5.70 43.02
C LYS A 16 -15.14 5.84 43.67
N HIS A 17 -16.04 4.92 43.36
CA HIS A 17 -17.32 4.83 44.05
C HIS A 17 -17.10 4.26 45.46
N GLU A 18 -17.58 4.97 46.49
CA GLU A 18 -17.24 4.63 47.88
C GLU A 18 -17.78 3.25 48.27
N SER A 19 -19.04 2.94 47.99
CA SER A 19 -19.65 1.73 48.53
C SER A 19 -19.32 0.47 47.73
N SER A 20 -19.28 0.55 46.40
CA SER A 20 -18.92 -0.60 45.54
C SER A 20 -17.41 -0.79 45.35
N LYS A 21 -16.60 0.23 45.70
CA LYS A 21 -15.14 0.28 45.49
C LYS A 21 -14.70 0.22 44.02
N GLN A 22 -15.63 0.30 43.07
CA GLN A 22 -15.34 0.36 41.64
C GLN A 22 -14.75 1.72 41.25
N TYR A 23 -13.83 1.71 40.29
CA TYR A 23 -13.26 2.90 39.67
C TYR A 23 -13.94 3.19 38.34
N LEU A 24 -13.97 4.46 37.96
CA LEU A 24 -14.15 4.79 36.55
C LEU A 24 -12.98 4.19 35.75
N VAL A 25 -13.33 3.47 34.69
CA VAL A 25 -12.41 2.86 33.73
C VAL A 25 -12.75 3.36 32.33
N ASN A 26 -12.36 2.60 31.31
CA ASN A 26 -12.53 2.98 29.92
C ASN A 26 -13.99 3.30 29.55
N VAL A 27 -14.15 4.21 28.59
CA VAL A 27 -15.45 4.49 27.97
C VAL A 27 -15.89 3.38 27.03
N ASN A 28 -17.22 3.22 26.92
CA ASN A 28 -17.81 2.45 25.86
C ASN A 28 -18.09 3.34 24.63
N SER A 29 -17.19 3.30 23.64
CA SER A 29 -17.31 4.09 22.39
C SER A 29 -18.55 3.72 21.57
N SER A 30 -19.00 2.46 21.61
CA SER A 30 -20.25 2.02 20.95
C SER A 30 -21.52 2.59 21.61
N ARG A 31 -21.39 3.16 22.82
CA ARG A 31 -22.49 3.78 23.58
C ARG A 31 -22.24 5.27 23.84
N ARG A 32 -21.83 6.02 22.82
CA ARG A 32 -21.65 7.49 22.89
C ARG A 32 -20.67 7.90 24.01
N ASN A 33 -19.55 7.19 24.15
CA ASN A 33 -18.52 7.46 25.15
C ASN A 33 -19.06 7.45 26.59
N TRP A 34 -19.87 6.45 26.92
CA TRP A 34 -20.39 6.29 28.28
C TRP A 34 -19.30 5.74 29.22
N PRO A 35 -18.91 6.45 30.29
CA PRO A 35 -17.98 5.95 31.30
C PRO A 35 -18.45 4.64 31.96
N GLN A 36 -17.54 3.68 32.06
CA GLN A 36 -17.77 2.40 32.71
C GLN A 36 -17.13 2.35 34.10
N LEU A 37 -17.65 1.47 34.95
CA LEU A 37 -17.14 1.17 36.28
C LEU A 37 -16.64 -0.26 36.38
N SER A 38 -15.46 -0.45 36.96
CA SER A 38 -14.88 -1.78 37.19
C SER A 38 -14.09 -1.85 38.49
N ASN A 39 -13.92 -3.06 39.00
CA ASN A 39 -12.99 -3.36 40.11
C ASN A 39 -11.56 -3.62 39.61
N THR A 40 -11.35 -3.71 38.29
CA THR A 40 -10.04 -3.95 37.66
C THR A 40 -9.71 -2.80 36.72
N GLY A 41 -8.66 -2.05 37.05
CA GLY A 41 -8.21 -0.87 36.29
C GLY A 41 -8.82 0.44 36.79
N HIS A 42 -8.30 1.55 36.27
CA HIS A 42 -8.77 2.91 36.52
C HIS A 42 -8.35 3.82 35.37
N VAL A 43 -9.16 4.84 35.08
CA VAL A 43 -8.82 5.90 34.13
C VAL A 43 -8.46 7.18 34.86
N GLU A 44 -7.39 7.86 34.42
CA GLU A 44 -7.04 9.18 34.92
C GLU A 44 -8.06 10.22 34.44
N LEU A 45 -8.53 11.03 35.38
CA LEU A 45 -9.43 12.16 35.15
C LEU A 45 -8.73 13.44 35.55
N LYS A 46 -9.11 14.56 34.96
CA LYS A 46 -8.66 15.89 35.33
C LYS A 46 -9.81 16.68 35.94
N ILE A 47 -9.54 17.35 37.07
CA ILE A 47 -10.47 18.29 37.67
C ILE A 47 -10.20 19.69 37.12
N ASP A 48 -11.22 20.30 36.53
CA ASP A 48 -11.13 21.61 35.87
C ASP A 48 -12.28 22.53 36.34
N GLY A 49 -12.37 23.75 35.83
CA GLY A 49 -13.46 24.70 36.13
C GLY A 49 -13.07 25.84 37.09
N GLY A 50 -11.78 26.06 37.35
CA GLY A 50 -11.29 27.14 38.20
C GLY A 50 -9.77 27.15 38.36
N GLU A 51 -9.27 27.96 39.29
CA GLU A 51 -7.86 28.00 39.71
C GLU A 51 -7.75 27.85 41.24
N GLY A 52 -6.63 27.32 41.73
CA GLY A 52 -6.38 27.19 43.17
C GLY A 52 -6.99 25.93 43.80
N GLU A 53 -7.40 26.02 45.06
CA GLU A 53 -7.90 24.88 45.86
C GLU A 53 -9.36 24.57 45.54
N VAL A 54 -9.69 23.29 45.41
CA VAL A 54 -11.07 22.83 45.34
C VAL A 54 -11.62 22.78 46.75
N THR A 55 -12.72 23.49 46.99
CA THR A 55 -13.38 23.56 48.30
C THR A 55 -14.78 22.97 48.23
N SER A 56 -15.37 22.66 49.38
CA SER A 56 -16.77 22.23 49.46
C SER A 56 -17.68 23.31 48.84
N ASN A 57 -18.52 22.93 47.89
CA ASN A 57 -19.35 23.75 46.99
C ASN A 57 -18.66 24.35 45.74
N SER A 58 -17.40 24.01 45.45
CA SER A 58 -16.75 24.42 44.20
C SER A 58 -17.51 23.92 42.95
N TYR A 59 -17.58 24.78 41.93
CA TYR A 59 -17.90 24.38 40.55
C TYR A 59 -16.72 23.60 39.99
N ILE A 60 -16.98 22.46 39.36
CA ILE A 60 -15.95 21.64 38.72
C ILE A 60 -16.44 21.11 37.36
N LYS A 61 -15.50 20.90 36.45
CA LYS A 61 -15.64 20.01 35.28
C LYS A 61 -14.78 18.77 35.52
N ILE A 62 -15.28 17.61 35.10
CA ILE A 62 -14.55 16.34 35.19
C ILE A 62 -14.22 15.92 33.77
N LYS A 63 -12.93 15.88 33.44
CA LYS A 63 -12.47 15.55 32.08
C LYS A 63 -11.74 14.21 32.09
N THR A 64 -12.01 13.33 31.13
CA THR A 64 -11.23 12.08 30.97
C THR A 64 -9.95 12.35 30.20
N THR A 65 -8.87 11.61 30.51
CA THR A 65 -7.62 11.65 29.73
C THR A 65 -7.58 10.58 28.63
N GLU A 66 -8.66 9.83 28.43
CA GLU A 66 -8.71 8.77 27.41
C GLU A 66 -8.60 9.32 26.00
N GLN A 67 -7.66 8.79 25.22
CA GLN A 67 -7.56 9.16 23.80
C GLN A 67 -8.76 8.67 22.98
N ALA A 68 -9.44 7.62 23.43
CA ALA A 68 -10.59 7.01 22.74
C ALA A 68 -11.82 7.94 22.62
N VAL A 69 -11.89 9.02 23.40
CA VAL A 69 -13.01 9.98 23.34
C VAL A 69 -12.76 11.21 22.46
N PHE A 70 -11.57 11.35 21.86
CA PHE A 70 -11.20 12.50 21.01
C PHE A 70 -11.47 13.86 21.71
N ASN A 71 -12.16 14.79 21.03
CA ASN A 71 -12.55 16.10 21.57
C ASN A 71 -13.72 16.02 22.57
N ASN A 72 -14.33 14.84 22.76
CA ASN A 72 -15.46 14.63 23.63
C ASN A 72 -14.99 14.20 25.02
N ASP A 73 -14.25 15.05 25.71
CA ASP A 73 -13.50 14.69 26.93
C ASP A 73 -14.18 15.09 28.24
N THR A 74 -15.27 15.84 28.20
CA THR A 74 -15.86 16.48 29.39
C THR A 74 -17.12 15.74 29.82
N LEU A 75 -17.19 15.30 31.07
CA LEU A 75 -18.34 14.56 31.60
C LEU A 75 -19.56 15.48 31.72
N GLY A 76 -20.71 15.04 31.22
CA GLY A 76 -21.96 15.71 31.53
C GLY A 76 -23.16 14.79 31.55
N ALA A 77 -24.28 15.33 32.05
CA ALA A 77 -25.52 14.58 32.28
C ALA A 77 -26.61 14.94 31.26
N PHE A 78 -27.36 13.94 30.81
CA PHE A 78 -28.35 14.11 29.75
C PHE A 78 -29.79 14.23 30.29
N ALA A 79 -30.59 15.13 29.71
CA ALA A 79 -31.89 15.53 30.29
C ALA A 79 -32.98 14.47 30.17
N ASP A 80 -32.97 13.67 29.10
CA ASP A 80 -34.01 12.69 28.80
C ASP A 80 -33.77 11.31 29.43
N SER A 81 -32.54 11.06 29.90
CA SER A 81 -32.09 9.72 30.31
C SER A 81 -31.31 9.72 31.61
N HIS A 82 -30.88 10.88 32.11
CA HIS A 82 -30.04 11.06 33.31
C HIS A 82 -28.66 10.38 33.23
N ASN A 83 -28.39 9.61 32.17
CA ASN A 83 -27.11 8.99 31.90
C ASN A 83 -26.01 10.04 31.70
N CYS A 84 -24.80 9.69 32.13
CA CYS A 84 -23.64 10.55 31.97
C CYS A 84 -22.78 10.09 30.78
N TYR A 85 -22.41 11.01 29.90
CA TYR A 85 -21.54 10.75 28.74
C TYR A 85 -20.42 11.77 28.69
N TYR A 86 -19.31 11.41 28.02
CA TYR A 86 -18.32 12.42 27.63
C TYR A 86 -18.66 13.02 26.26
N TRP A 87 -18.60 14.34 26.19
CA TRP A 87 -18.92 15.16 25.01
C TRP A 87 -17.99 16.37 24.92
N LYS A 88 -18.06 17.10 23.81
CA LYS A 88 -17.17 18.23 23.52
C LYS A 88 -17.25 19.28 24.60
N ASP A 89 -16.11 19.68 25.16
CA ASP A 89 -16.05 20.75 26.14
C ASP A 89 -16.72 22.04 25.62
N GLY A 90 -17.51 22.69 26.48
CA GLY A 90 -18.29 23.88 26.13
C GLY A 90 -19.53 23.62 25.28
N TYR A 91 -19.95 22.36 25.10
CA TYR A 91 -21.20 22.02 24.40
C TYR A 91 -22.44 22.50 25.16
N ASP A 92 -22.46 22.31 26.48
CA ASP A 92 -23.51 22.79 27.39
C ASP A 92 -22.91 22.86 28.81
N ASP A 93 -22.36 24.01 29.17
CA ASP A 93 -21.67 24.20 30.46
C ASP A 93 -22.57 23.96 31.68
N GLY A 94 -23.89 24.07 31.52
CA GLY A 94 -24.85 23.74 32.56
C GLY A 94 -24.91 22.23 32.82
N LYS A 95 -24.96 21.43 31.74
CA LYS A 95 -24.98 19.97 31.83
C LYS A 95 -23.60 19.35 32.07
N GLN A 96 -22.54 20.04 31.68
CA GLN A 96 -21.13 19.69 31.91
C GLN A 96 -20.60 20.14 33.26
N GLY A 97 -21.30 21.07 33.91
CA GLY A 97 -20.92 21.62 35.20
C GLY A 97 -21.40 20.74 36.35
N TRP A 98 -20.50 20.50 37.30
CA TRP A 98 -20.76 19.75 38.52
C TRP A 98 -20.39 20.57 39.75
N ARG A 99 -21.04 20.30 40.88
CA ARG A 99 -20.71 20.84 42.19
C ARG A 99 -20.20 19.72 43.08
N ILE A 100 -19.00 19.89 43.62
CA ILE A 100 -18.40 18.95 44.57
C ILE A 100 -18.62 19.44 46.00
N THR A 101 -19.06 18.56 46.89
CA THR A 101 -19.34 18.87 48.30
C THR A 101 -18.82 17.77 49.21
N LYS A 102 -18.32 18.12 50.40
CA LYS A 102 -17.95 17.11 51.40
C LYS A 102 -19.19 16.35 51.86
N ALA A 103 -19.12 15.03 51.88
CA ALA A 103 -20.21 14.20 52.40
C ALA A 103 -20.45 14.42 53.90
N SER A 104 -19.47 14.94 54.64
CA SER A 104 -19.62 15.34 56.05
C SER A 104 -20.46 16.60 56.26
N GLY A 105 -20.72 17.39 55.21
CA GLY A 105 -21.42 18.68 55.31
C GLY A 105 -20.54 19.86 55.76
N ASN A 106 -19.25 19.62 56.05
CA ASN A 106 -18.33 20.68 56.48
C ASN A 106 -17.90 21.58 55.30
N ALA A 107 -17.63 22.86 55.61
CA ALA A 107 -16.98 23.80 54.70
C ALA A 107 -15.46 23.60 54.64
N GLY A 108 -14.79 24.18 53.64
CA GLY A 108 -13.33 24.18 53.49
C GLY A 108 -12.78 23.30 52.35
N PRO A 109 -11.44 23.16 52.22
CA PRO A 109 -10.78 22.45 51.12
C PRO A 109 -11.15 20.97 51.06
N ILE A 110 -11.31 20.41 49.86
CA ILE A 110 -11.45 18.97 49.62
C ILE A 110 -10.07 18.33 49.66
N PHE A 111 -9.91 17.26 50.43
CA PHE A 111 -8.67 16.49 50.48
C PHE A 111 -8.83 15.16 49.72
N TYR A 112 -7.73 14.67 49.12
CA TYR A 112 -7.73 13.33 48.55
C TYR A 112 -8.08 12.27 49.60
N GLY A 113 -8.86 11.26 49.21
CA GLY A 113 -9.36 10.23 50.11
C GLY A 113 -10.61 10.62 50.91
N GLU A 114 -11.05 11.89 50.89
CA GLU A 114 -12.33 12.29 51.51
C GLU A 114 -13.54 11.82 50.69
N ARG A 115 -14.65 11.56 51.39
CA ARG A 115 -15.94 11.26 50.76
C ARG A 115 -16.58 12.55 50.29
N VAL A 116 -16.96 12.59 49.01
CA VAL A 116 -17.63 13.73 48.38
C VAL A 116 -18.94 13.32 47.71
N HIS A 117 -19.86 14.27 47.59
CA HIS A 117 -20.99 14.20 46.66
C HIS A 117 -20.74 15.12 45.47
N ILE A 118 -21.02 14.62 44.27
CA ILE A 118 -20.87 15.35 43.01
C ILE A 118 -22.28 15.54 42.44
N THR A 119 -22.75 16.78 42.37
CA THR A 119 -24.13 17.14 41.97
C THR A 119 -24.10 17.88 40.65
N ASN A 120 -24.94 17.50 39.68
CA ASN A 120 -25.00 18.24 38.42
C ASN A 120 -25.60 19.64 38.63
N ILE A 121 -25.14 20.62 37.86
CA ILE A 121 -25.58 22.01 38.03
C ILE A 121 -26.91 22.27 37.34
N SER A 122 -27.15 21.70 36.16
CA SER A 122 -28.41 21.86 35.42
C SER A 122 -29.55 21.04 36.03
N TYR A 123 -29.26 19.82 36.50
CA TYR A 123 -30.25 18.99 37.20
C TYR A 123 -30.12 19.17 38.71
N HIS A 124 -30.66 20.28 39.20
CA HIS A 124 -30.66 20.61 40.62
C HIS A 124 -31.12 19.41 41.48
N ASN A 125 -30.36 19.11 42.52
CA ASN A 125 -30.55 17.97 43.46
C ASN A 125 -30.27 16.56 42.91
N GLN A 126 -29.80 16.42 41.66
CA GLN A 126 -29.35 15.13 41.15
C GLN A 126 -27.83 14.93 41.30
N ARG A 127 -27.47 13.83 41.95
CA ARG A 127 -26.10 13.44 42.25
C ARG A 127 -25.61 12.37 41.30
N LEU A 128 -24.31 12.38 41.01
CA LEU A 128 -23.63 11.30 40.32
C LEU A 128 -23.77 10.02 41.14
N ALA A 129 -24.30 8.97 40.53
CA ALA A 129 -24.64 7.71 41.19
C ALA A 129 -24.38 6.53 40.25
N LEU A 130 -24.36 5.32 40.84
CA LEU A 130 -24.38 4.08 40.06
C LEU A 130 -25.68 3.97 39.26
N ASP A 131 -25.57 3.56 38.00
CA ASP A 131 -26.75 3.24 37.18
C ASP A 131 -27.32 1.87 37.60
N THR A 132 -28.54 1.89 38.16
CA THR A 132 -29.26 0.69 38.59
C THR A 132 -29.92 -0.07 37.43
N LYS A 133 -30.13 0.60 36.28
CA LYS A 133 -30.71 0.02 35.07
C LYS A 133 -29.65 -0.63 34.19
N TYR A 134 -28.49 0.00 34.06
CA TYR A 134 -27.36 -0.51 33.29
C TYR A 134 -26.14 -0.71 34.21
N GLN A 135 -26.00 -1.92 34.75
CA GLN A 135 -24.91 -2.26 35.66
C GLN A 135 -23.53 -1.94 35.04
N GLY A 136 -22.65 -1.36 35.85
CA GLY A 136 -21.30 -0.99 35.43
C GLY A 136 -21.20 0.39 34.76
N TYR A 137 -22.21 1.24 34.88
CA TYR A 137 -22.22 2.61 34.34
C TYR A 137 -22.64 3.63 35.41
N ILE A 138 -22.52 4.92 35.09
CA ILE A 138 -22.92 6.05 35.94
C ILE A 138 -24.07 6.86 35.35
N THR A 139 -24.87 7.44 36.24
CA THR A 139 -26.05 8.26 35.93
C THR A 139 -26.22 9.37 36.98
N THR A 140 -27.22 10.24 36.83
CA THR A 140 -27.63 11.20 37.86
C THR A 140 -28.95 10.81 38.51
N VAL A 141 -29.01 10.83 39.85
CA VAL A 141 -30.20 10.45 40.62
C VAL A 141 -30.51 11.51 41.67
N GLU A 142 -31.78 11.86 41.80
CA GLU A 142 -32.25 12.79 42.82
C GLU A 142 -32.01 12.21 44.22
N ASN A 143 -31.38 12.99 45.11
CA ASN A 143 -31.09 12.59 46.49
C ASN A 143 -30.30 11.26 46.64
N ALA A 144 -29.43 10.93 45.67
CA ALA A 144 -28.61 9.72 45.75
C ALA A 144 -27.74 9.72 47.03
N GLY A 145 -27.68 8.56 47.69
CA GLY A 145 -26.82 8.33 48.85
C GLY A 145 -25.34 8.13 48.48
N ASP A 146 -25.07 7.93 47.19
CA ASP A 146 -23.75 7.65 46.63
C ASP A 146 -22.74 8.75 47.00
N SER A 147 -21.59 8.30 47.48
CA SER A 147 -20.43 9.15 47.73
C SER A 147 -19.24 8.62 46.94
N TRP A 148 -18.37 9.52 46.54
CA TRP A 148 -17.20 9.23 45.74
C TRP A 148 -15.93 9.63 46.48
N ILE A 149 -14.83 9.02 46.10
CA ILE A 149 -13.49 9.32 46.62
C ILE A 149 -12.62 9.71 45.44
N LEU A 150 -11.94 10.85 45.56
CA LEU A 150 -10.87 11.25 44.65
C LEU A 150 -9.56 10.70 45.21
N GLU A 151 -8.86 9.89 44.43
CA GLU A 151 -7.51 9.40 44.73
C GLU A 151 -6.52 10.09 43.77
N PRO A 152 -5.35 10.56 44.23
CA PRO A 152 -4.43 11.31 43.37
C PRO A 152 -3.82 10.40 42.30
N ALA A 153 -3.81 10.85 41.05
CA ALA A 153 -3.22 10.08 39.95
C ALA A 153 -1.68 10.21 39.87
N LYS A 154 -1.08 11.15 40.63
CA LYS A 154 0.37 11.31 40.81
C LYS A 154 0.74 11.33 42.30
N ALA A 155 1.77 10.56 42.67
CA ALA A 155 2.28 10.50 44.03
C ALA A 155 3.04 11.79 44.43
N THR A 156 2.84 12.24 45.68
CA THR A 156 3.62 13.27 46.37
C THR A 156 5.12 12.91 46.33
N PRO A 157 6.05 13.86 46.11
CA PRO A 157 7.45 13.56 45.87
C PRO A 157 8.14 13.03 47.14
N SER A 158 8.46 11.74 47.14
CA SER A 158 9.51 11.20 48.00
C SER A 158 10.84 11.51 47.33
N SER A 159 11.74 12.12 48.10
CA SER A 159 13.15 12.31 47.79
C SER A 159 13.83 10.95 47.62
N ASP A 160 13.73 10.41 46.42
CA ASP A 160 14.69 9.54 45.75
C ASP A 160 14.17 9.40 44.32
N VAL A 161 14.69 10.24 43.41
CA VAL A 161 14.38 10.13 41.98
C VAL A 161 15.02 8.84 41.47
N GLN A 162 14.28 7.74 41.57
CA GLN A 162 14.43 6.65 40.62
C GLN A 162 13.75 7.11 39.32
N PRO A 163 14.44 7.10 38.17
CA PRO A 163 13.83 7.48 36.90
C PRO A 163 12.57 6.63 36.67
N SER A 164 11.48 7.27 36.25
CA SER A 164 10.26 6.57 35.85
C SER A 164 10.61 5.49 34.82
N SER A 165 10.19 4.25 35.03
CA SER A 165 10.46 3.16 34.09
C SER A 165 9.96 3.55 32.70
N PRO A 166 10.79 3.41 31.64
CA PRO A 166 10.40 3.78 30.28
C PRO A 166 9.14 3.04 29.82
N LYS A 167 8.27 3.72 29.06
CA LYS A 167 7.08 3.08 28.45
C LYS A 167 7.51 2.23 27.26
N SER A 168 6.66 1.28 26.85
CA SER A 168 6.90 0.48 25.64
C SER A 168 7.18 1.33 24.40
N SER A 169 6.45 2.44 24.22
CA SER A 169 6.63 3.37 23.10
C SER A 169 7.96 4.11 23.12
N ASP A 170 8.60 4.21 24.29
CA ASP A 170 9.88 4.90 24.44
C ASP A 170 11.01 4.00 23.93
N ILE A 171 11.02 2.73 24.33
CA ILE A 171 12.04 1.76 23.90
C ILE A 171 11.77 1.22 22.49
N PHE A 172 10.51 0.88 22.19
CA PHE A 172 10.11 0.22 20.95
C PHE A 172 9.29 1.16 20.06
N SER A 173 9.81 2.38 19.81
CA SER A 173 9.09 3.43 19.07
C SER A 173 8.76 3.06 17.60
N TRP A 174 9.42 2.04 17.05
CA TRP A 174 9.19 1.49 15.70
C TRP A 174 8.44 0.16 15.71
N SER A 175 7.87 -0.21 16.87
CA SER A 175 7.14 -1.44 17.12
C SER A 175 7.94 -2.70 16.75
N VAL A 176 7.22 -3.75 16.35
CA VAL A 176 7.73 -5.07 16.01
C VAL A 176 7.20 -5.50 14.65
N ALA A 177 7.90 -6.42 13.99
CA ALA A 177 7.44 -7.02 12.74
C ALA A 177 7.86 -8.49 12.64
N SER A 178 7.12 -9.28 11.87
CA SER A 178 7.55 -10.62 11.49
C SER A 178 7.53 -10.80 9.97
N GLY A 179 8.45 -11.60 9.45
CA GLY A 179 8.54 -11.79 8.02
C GLY A 179 9.37 -12.98 7.59
N ASP A 180 9.39 -13.21 6.28
CA ASP A 180 10.00 -14.35 5.60
C ASP A 180 9.74 -15.64 6.38
N PRO A 181 8.57 -16.26 6.28
CA PRO A 181 8.29 -17.51 6.98
C PRO A 181 9.01 -18.70 6.34
N THR A 182 9.41 -19.66 7.16
CA THR A 182 9.76 -21.03 6.75
C THR A 182 8.76 -22.01 7.36
N THR A 183 8.90 -23.30 7.03
CA THR A 183 8.08 -24.34 7.67
C THR A 183 8.33 -24.47 9.17
N THR A 184 9.45 -23.95 9.69
CA THR A 184 9.83 -24.14 11.09
C THR A 184 10.26 -22.85 11.78
N GLY A 185 9.88 -21.69 11.24
CA GLY A 185 10.27 -20.41 11.81
C GLY A 185 9.84 -19.21 11.00
N VAL A 186 10.17 -18.03 11.52
CA VAL A 186 9.97 -16.71 10.91
C VAL A 186 11.16 -15.82 11.32
N ILE A 187 11.36 -14.71 10.63
CA ILE A 187 12.16 -13.60 11.17
C ILE A 187 11.29 -12.81 12.13
N LEU A 188 11.78 -12.56 13.35
CA LEU A 188 11.25 -11.52 14.24
C LEU A 188 12.13 -10.29 14.16
N TRP A 189 11.50 -9.11 14.13
CA TRP A 189 12.19 -7.83 14.01
C TRP A 189 11.71 -6.82 15.04
N THR A 190 12.64 -6.02 15.55
CA THR A 190 12.35 -4.76 16.26
C THR A 190 13.56 -3.82 16.18
N ARG A 191 13.40 -2.59 16.69
CA ARG A 191 14.49 -1.64 16.89
C ARG A 191 14.42 -1.07 18.30
N VAL A 192 15.53 -1.16 19.03
CA VAL A 192 15.67 -0.54 20.34
C VAL A 192 16.01 0.93 20.16
N ASN A 193 15.31 1.83 20.86
CA ASN A 193 15.59 3.25 20.81
C ASN A 193 17.03 3.53 21.29
N PRO A 194 17.87 4.21 20.49
CA PRO A 194 19.25 4.49 20.87
C PRO A 194 19.40 5.24 22.19
N LYS A 195 18.40 6.03 22.59
CA LYS A 195 18.40 6.77 23.87
C LYS A 195 18.33 5.85 25.09
N ASP A 196 17.74 4.68 24.92
CA ASP A 196 17.53 3.69 25.98
C ASP A 196 18.53 2.54 25.91
N TYR A 197 19.33 2.45 24.84
CA TYR A 197 20.32 1.39 24.63
C TYR A 197 21.53 1.50 25.57
N ASP A 198 22.03 0.36 26.05
CA ASP A 198 23.39 0.20 26.59
C ASP A 198 24.05 -1.09 26.05
N ASP A 199 25.37 -1.15 26.15
CA ASP A 199 26.20 -2.22 25.59
C ASP A 199 26.29 -3.48 26.48
N THR A 200 25.56 -3.51 27.59
CA THR A 200 25.59 -4.62 28.57
C THR A 200 24.29 -5.40 28.65
N THR A 201 23.16 -4.77 28.31
CA THR A 201 21.82 -5.35 28.47
C THR A 201 21.43 -6.16 27.23
N SER A 202 21.18 -7.47 27.40
CA SER A 202 20.60 -8.31 26.36
C SER A 202 19.11 -7.97 26.12
N LEU A 203 18.65 -8.13 24.88
CA LEU A 203 17.24 -8.07 24.50
C LEU A 203 16.65 -9.48 24.50
N LYS A 204 15.66 -9.74 25.36
CA LYS A 204 14.96 -11.04 25.35
C LYS A 204 13.82 -11.03 24.35
N TYR A 205 13.44 -12.21 23.88
CA TYR A 205 12.22 -12.41 23.11
C TYR A 205 11.48 -13.66 23.57
N GLN A 206 10.16 -13.62 23.48
CA GLN A 206 9.27 -14.72 23.83
C GLN A 206 8.30 -14.98 22.69
N VAL A 207 7.98 -16.26 22.45
CA VAL A 207 6.96 -16.72 21.51
C VAL A 207 5.98 -17.63 22.25
N THR A 208 4.69 -17.46 22.00
CA THR A 208 3.61 -18.31 22.54
C THR A 208 2.59 -18.63 21.45
N ASN A 209 1.66 -19.54 21.72
CA ASN A 209 0.58 -19.88 20.79
C ASN A 209 -0.38 -18.70 20.61
N LYS A 210 -1.05 -18.61 19.44
CA LYS A 210 -1.97 -17.51 19.09
C LYS A 210 -3.04 -17.20 20.16
N ASP A 211 -3.50 -18.21 20.90
CA ASP A 211 -4.60 -18.08 21.86
C ASP A 211 -4.13 -17.70 23.28
N ASP A 212 -2.82 -17.57 23.52
CA ASP A 212 -2.25 -17.21 24.83
C ASP A 212 -1.72 -15.76 24.86
N SER A 213 -2.63 -14.79 24.77
CA SER A 213 -2.27 -13.36 24.81
C SER A 213 -1.64 -12.92 26.13
N GLY A 214 -1.78 -13.72 27.19
CA GLY A 214 -1.15 -13.48 28.49
C GLY A 214 0.31 -13.94 28.59
N PHE A 215 0.82 -14.68 27.60
CA PHE A 215 2.14 -15.33 27.64
C PHE A 215 2.31 -16.24 28.87
N ASN A 216 1.25 -16.98 29.24
CA ASN A 216 1.26 -17.92 30.36
C ASN A 216 1.97 -19.24 30.02
N SER A 217 2.10 -19.56 28.73
CA SER A 217 2.66 -20.82 28.21
C SER A 217 3.59 -20.56 27.04
N VAL A 218 4.66 -19.80 27.31
CA VAL A 218 5.73 -19.49 26.34
C VAL A 218 6.32 -20.79 25.77
N VAL A 219 6.34 -20.90 24.44
CA VAL A 219 6.86 -22.06 23.71
C VAL A 219 8.33 -21.89 23.32
N LEU A 220 8.81 -20.65 23.26
CA LEU A 220 10.22 -20.31 23.01
C LEU A 220 10.58 -19.01 23.74
N GLU A 221 11.69 -19.01 24.45
CA GLU A 221 12.33 -17.81 25.02
C GLU A 221 13.83 -17.90 24.79
N ASP A 222 14.44 -16.79 24.37
CA ASP A 222 15.89 -16.65 24.23
C ASP A 222 16.25 -15.15 24.27
N GLU A 223 17.53 -14.84 24.07
CA GLU A 223 18.03 -13.47 24.05
C GLU A 223 18.99 -13.16 22.91
N VAL A 224 19.04 -11.87 22.56
CA VAL A 224 20.00 -11.28 21.64
C VAL A 224 20.96 -10.42 22.48
N LYS A 225 22.26 -10.63 22.32
CA LYS A 225 23.28 -9.87 23.07
C LYS A 225 23.38 -8.44 22.54
N ALA A 226 23.66 -7.48 23.41
CA ALA A 226 23.80 -6.05 23.06
C ALA A 226 24.71 -5.80 21.85
N SER A 227 25.83 -6.53 21.77
CA SER A 227 26.78 -6.46 20.64
C SER A 227 26.19 -6.80 19.27
N GLN A 228 25.01 -7.43 19.22
CA GLN A 228 24.35 -7.81 17.97
C GLN A 228 23.38 -6.76 17.43
N PHE A 229 23.02 -5.74 18.22
CA PHE A 229 22.13 -4.62 17.86
C PHE A 229 22.70 -3.27 18.34
N ASN A 230 23.97 -3.04 17.98
CA ASN A 230 24.69 -1.81 18.29
C ASN A 230 24.37 -0.70 17.27
N SER A 231 25.06 0.44 17.39
CA SER A 231 24.91 1.60 16.50
C SER A 231 25.28 1.32 15.04
N GLU A 232 26.15 0.33 14.76
CA GLU A 232 26.52 -0.03 13.38
C GLU A 232 25.35 -0.63 12.60
N LYS A 233 24.38 -1.24 13.30
CA LYS A 233 23.14 -1.78 12.74
C LYS A 233 21.92 -0.93 13.08
N ASP A 234 22.15 0.32 13.50
CA ASP A 234 21.11 1.24 13.93
C ASP A 234 20.18 0.66 15.01
N HIS A 235 20.73 -0.17 15.90
CA HIS A 235 20.00 -0.84 16.98
C HIS A 235 18.80 -1.70 16.54
N THR A 236 18.82 -2.12 15.27
CA THR A 236 17.85 -3.08 14.73
C THR A 236 18.22 -4.51 15.12
N VAL A 237 17.20 -5.34 15.29
CA VAL A 237 17.32 -6.73 15.71
C VAL A 237 16.57 -7.61 14.72
N HIS A 238 17.23 -8.64 14.22
CA HIS A 238 16.63 -9.73 13.46
C HIS A 238 16.91 -11.04 14.18
N VAL A 239 15.85 -11.76 14.53
CA VAL A 239 15.94 -13.10 15.12
C VAL A 239 15.40 -14.10 14.11
N ASP A 240 16.25 -15.00 13.62
CA ASP A 240 15.84 -16.09 12.75
C ASP A 240 15.42 -17.31 13.57
N LEU A 241 14.12 -17.62 13.55
CA LEU A 241 13.55 -18.75 14.27
C LEU A 241 13.50 -20.04 13.45
N ASN A 242 14.13 -20.11 12.28
CA ASN A 242 14.12 -21.32 11.46
C ASN A 242 14.60 -22.54 12.26
N GLY A 243 13.85 -23.65 12.21
CA GLY A 243 14.09 -24.86 12.99
C GLY A 243 13.63 -24.79 14.45
N LYS A 244 12.93 -23.74 14.89
CA LYS A 244 12.50 -23.56 16.29
C LYS A 244 11.01 -23.70 16.52
N LEU A 245 10.19 -23.53 15.48
CA LEU A 245 8.73 -23.54 15.55
C LEU A 245 8.14 -24.70 14.76
N LYS A 246 6.89 -25.07 15.06
CA LYS A 246 6.14 -26.09 14.31
C LYS A 246 5.54 -25.51 13.02
N PRO A 247 5.39 -26.31 11.95
CA PRO A 247 4.78 -25.88 10.69
C PRO A 247 3.30 -25.54 10.82
N ASN A 248 2.83 -24.72 9.87
CA ASN A 248 1.44 -24.28 9.71
C ASN A 248 0.76 -23.76 10.98
N GLN A 249 1.49 -23.02 11.83
CA GLN A 249 0.99 -22.57 13.12
C GLN A 249 1.11 -21.06 13.25
N SER A 250 0.09 -20.44 13.85
CA SER A 250 0.13 -19.04 14.25
C SER A 250 0.57 -18.89 15.71
N TYR A 251 1.37 -17.86 15.95
CA TYR A 251 1.97 -17.54 17.24
C TYR A 251 1.83 -16.04 17.55
N LEU A 252 1.98 -15.72 18.84
CA LEU A 252 2.24 -14.36 19.33
C LEU A 252 3.69 -14.27 19.78
N TYR A 253 4.30 -13.10 19.66
CA TYR A 253 5.63 -12.86 20.18
C TYR A 253 5.76 -11.45 20.77
N ARG A 254 6.77 -11.26 21.63
CA ARG A 254 7.15 -9.96 22.18
C ARG A 254 8.64 -9.92 22.48
N PHE A 255 9.21 -8.72 22.48
CA PHE A 255 10.56 -8.45 22.98
C PHE A 255 10.50 -7.85 24.39
N ILE A 256 11.58 -8.03 25.16
CA ILE A 256 11.72 -7.52 26.51
C ILE A 256 13.11 -6.90 26.67
N TYR A 257 13.15 -5.60 26.95
CA TYR A 257 14.38 -4.86 27.20
C TYR A 257 14.22 -4.03 28.47
N LYS A 258 15.16 -4.14 29.43
CA LYS A 258 15.10 -3.41 30.71
C LYS A 258 13.74 -3.54 31.43
N ASN A 259 13.17 -4.75 31.41
CA ASN A 259 11.83 -5.08 31.95
C ASN A 259 10.65 -4.35 31.29
N VAL A 260 10.86 -3.71 30.13
CA VAL A 260 9.81 -3.14 29.29
C VAL A 260 9.50 -4.11 28.16
N TYR A 261 8.22 -4.38 27.96
CA TYR A 261 7.72 -5.23 26.89
C TYR A 261 7.48 -4.39 25.64
N SER A 262 7.76 -4.95 24.47
CA SER A 262 7.30 -4.40 23.19
C SER A 262 5.79 -4.56 23.03
N PRO A 263 5.17 -3.94 22.00
CA PRO A 263 3.88 -4.41 21.49
C PRO A 263 3.93 -5.90 21.15
N ILE A 264 2.77 -6.56 21.21
CA ILE A 264 2.63 -7.96 20.83
C ILE A 264 2.57 -8.03 19.30
N GLY A 265 3.46 -8.81 18.71
CA GLY A 265 3.42 -9.13 17.30
C GLY A 265 2.83 -10.52 17.06
N HIS A 266 2.32 -10.74 15.86
CA HIS A 266 1.78 -11.98 15.35
C HIS A 266 2.72 -12.55 14.30
N CYS A 267 2.86 -13.87 14.29
CA CYS A 267 3.54 -14.54 13.21
C CYS A 267 2.92 -15.89 12.83
N LYS A 268 3.13 -16.33 11.59
CA LYS A 268 2.68 -17.63 11.07
C LYS A 268 3.81 -18.32 10.31
N THR A 269 4.02 -19.60 10.58
CA THR A 269 4.96 -20.44 9.83
C THR A 269 4.30 -21.03 8.58
N LEU A 270 5.11 -21.36 7.57
CA LEU A 270 4.61 -22.07 6.39
C LEU A 270 4.16 -23.50 6.77
N PRO A 271 3.22 -24.09 6.01
CA PRO A 271 2.95 -25.53 6.07
C PRO A 271 4.08 -26.35 5.44
N ASP A 272 4.16 -27.64 5.77
CA ASP A 272 5.04 -28.58 5.06
C ASP A 272 4.60 -28.74 3.60
N ALA A 273 5.56 -28.96 2.68
CA ALA A 273 5.36 -28.92 1.23
C ALA A 273 4.25 -29.85 0.68
N ASN A 274 3.91 -30.94 1.37
CA ASN A 274 2.87 -31.88 0.94
C ASN A 274 1.54 -31.71 1.69
N THR A 275 1.42 -30.68 2.53
CA THR A 275 0.18 -30.39 3.26
C THR A 275 -0.90 -29.95 2.28
N GLU A 276 -2.03 -30.63 2.27
CA GLU A 276 -3.20 -30.19 1.52
C GLU A 276 -3.86 -29.00 2.25
N LEU A 277 -3.93 -27.86 1.58
CA LEU A 277 -4.65 -26.69 2.06
C LEU A 277 -5.94 -26.53 1.27
N ASN A 278 -7.06 -26.35 1.98
CA ASN A 278 -8.34 -26.04 1.34
C ASN A 278 -8.36 -24.61 0.78
N LYS A 279 -7.62 -23.70 1.43
CA LYS A 279 -7.59 -22.27 1.08
C LYS A 279 -6.26 -21.65 1.52
N LEU A 280 -5.80 -20.67 0.75
CA LEU A 280 -4.76 -19.72 1.12
C LEU A 280 -5.26 -18.30 0.84
N SER A 281 -5.09 -17.36 1.77
CA SER A 281 -5.42 -15.95 1.59
C SER A 281 -4.18 -15.07 1.74
N LEU A 282 -3.85 -14.32 0.70
CA LEU A 282 -2.71 -13.41 0.66
C LEU A 282 -3.23 -11.98 0.47
N ALA A 283 -2.75 -11.04 1.28
CA ALA A 283 -2.84 -9.63 0.90
C ALA A 283 -1.65 -9.28 0.01
N VAL A 284 -1.87 -8.48 -1.03
CA VAL A 284 -0.85 -8.05 -1.99
C VAL A 284 -0.89 -6.53 -2.09
N LEU A 285 0.28 -5.87 -1.98
CA LEU A 285 0.43 -4.42 -2.03
C LEU A 285 1.82 -4.01 -2.54
N THR A 286 1.97 -2.72 -2.85
CA THR A 286 3.20 -2.12 -3.42
C THR A 286 3.12 -0.58 -3.27
N CYS A 287 4.25 0.11 -3.45
CA CYS A 287 4.29 1.57 -3.70
C CYS A 287 3.64 2.41 -2.59
N ASN A 288 4.39 2.59 -1.49
CA ASN A 288 3.98 3.32 -0.29
C ASN A 288 4.62 4.72 -0.18
N ASP A 289 4.62 5.55 -1.23
CA ASP A 289 5.25 6.88 -1.11
C ASP A 289 4.65 7.70 0.05
N TYR A 290 5.51 8.12 0.97
CA TYR A 290 5.10 8.84 2.17
C TYR A 290 4.64 10.26 1.85
N SER A 291 5.20 10.91 0.83
CA SER A 291 4.90 12.32 0.57
C SER A 291 3.52 12.53 -0.07
N THR A 292 3.02 11.52 -0.78
CA THR A 292 1.78 11.58 -1.56
C THR A 292 0.57 11.05 -0.79
N GLY A 293 0.72 10.43 0.38
CA GLY A 293 -0.45 10.01 1.15
C GLY A 293 -0.16 9.52 2.55
N TYR A 294 -1.26 9.35 3.28
CA TYR A 294 -1.29 8.63 4.55
C TYR A 294 -1.55 7.15 4.29
N PHE A 295 -0.88 6.29 5.04
CA PHE A 295 -0.95 4.83 4.96
C PHE A 295 -2.26 4.23 5.51
N ASN A 296 -3.39 4.92 5.31
CA ASN A 296 -4.71 4.50 5.77
C ASN A 296 -5.10 3.09 5.32
N ALA A 297 -4.67 2.69 4.12
CA ALA A 297 -4.85 1.33 3.61
C ALA A 297 -4.20 0.26 4.52
N LEU A 298 -3.10 0.59 5.21
CA LEU A 298 -2.43 -0.34 6.12
C LEU A 298 -3.22 -0.56 7.42
N TYR A 299 -4.00 0.42 7.91
CA TYR A 299 -4.94 0.16 9.00
C TYR A 299 -5.99 -0.86 8.60
N LYS A 300 -6.50 -0.74 7.37
CA LYS A 300 -7.51 -1.66 6.85
C LYS A 300 -6.95 -3.04 6.57
N LEU A 301 -5.71 -3.12 6.10
CA LEU A 301 -4.96 -4.37 6.02
C LEU A 301 -4.77 -5.01 7.40
N ALA A 302 -4.46 -4.23 8.43
CA ALA A 302 -4.27 -4.74 9.79
C ALA A 302 -5.54 -5.40 10.39
N GLU A 303 -6.72 -5.05 9.88
CA GLU A 303 -8.02 -5.63 10.25
C GLU A 303 -8.36 -6.90 9.44
N GLU A 304 -7.62 -7.21 8.36
CA GLU A 304 -7.92 -8.35 7.49
C GLU A 304 -7.56 -9.69 8.14
N ASN A 305 -8.29 -10.74 7.76
CA ASN A 305 -7.96 -12.11 8.12
C ASN A 305 -7.29 -12.83 6.94
N VAL A 306 -6.04 -12.45 6.67
CA VAL A 306 -5.17 -13.08 5.66
C VAL A 306 -4.11 -13.96 6.33
N ASP A 307 -3.56 -14.92 5.60
CA ASP A 307 -2.50 -15.79 6.10
C ASP A 307 -1.13 -15.08 6.09
N PHE A 308 -0.85 -14.34 5.02
CA PHE A 308 0.41 -13.62 4.82
C PHE A 308 0.18 -12.33 4.02
N VAL A 309 1.11 -11.40 4.16
CA VAL A 309 1.15 -10.15 3.40
C VAL A 309 2.33 -10.18 2.43
N ILE A 310 2.08 -9.90 1.16
CA ILE A 310 3.09 -9.79 0.10
C ILE A 310 3.25 -8.31 -0.25
N HIS A 311 4.48 -7.79 -0.12
CA HIS A 311 4.84 -6.46 -0.59
C HIS A 311 5.77 -6.58 -1.79
N LEU A 312 5.37 -6.06 -2.96
CA LEU A 312 6.07 -6.33 -4.22
C LEU A 312 7.23 -5.39 -4.53
N GLY A 313 7.34 -4.25 -3.85
CA GLY A 313 8.35 -3.25 -4.16
C GLY A 313 7.97 -1.88 -3.62
N ASP A 314 8.91 -0.96 -3.53
CA ASP A 314 8.69 0.43 -3.11
C ASP A 314 8.08 0.53 -1.71
N PHE A 315 8.65 -0.23 -0.78
CA PHE A 315 8.36 -0.17 0.65
C PHE A 315 8.70 1.22 1.22
N ILE A 316 9.76 1.84 0.68
CA ILE A 316 10.07 3.26 0.83
C ILE A 316 10.29 3.90 -0.55
N TYR A 317 10.31 5.23 -0.56
CA TYR A 317 10.88 6.04 -1.64
C TYR A 317 12.12 6.77 -1.14
N GLU A 318 13.17 6.85 -1.97
CA GLU A 318 14.37 7.63 -1.69
C GLU A 318 14.12 9.15 -1.77
N TYR A 319 13.01 9.52 -2.39
CA TYR A 319 12.46 10.87 -2.42
C TYR A 319 12.09 11.39 -1.05
N LEU A 320 12.40 12.67 -0.78
CA LEU A 320 11.83 13.37 0.36
C LEU A 320 10.43 13.91 0.07
N GLN A 321 10.21 14.28 -1.20
CA GLN A 321 8.93 14.65 -1.78
C GLN A 321 8.90 14.08 -3.19
N TYR A 322 7.75 13.58 -3.61
CA TYR A 322 7.57 13.06 -4.95
C TYR A 322 7.80 14.17 -6.00
N PRO A 323 8.43 13.88 -7.15
CA PRO A 323 8.71 14.89 -8.15
C PRO A 323 7.47 15.69 -8.60
N PRO A 324 7.59 17.01 -8.83
CA PRO A 324 6.47 17.82 -9.28
C PRO A 324 5.87 17.32 -10.60
N GLY A 325 4.54 17.44 -10.72
CA GLY A 325 3.83 17.10 -11.95
C GLY A 325 3.42 15.63 -12.08
N TYR A 326 3.70 14.78 -11.09
CA TYR A 326 3.30 13.37 -11.11
C TYR A 326 2.13 13.03 -10.17
N GLY A 327 1.94 13.76 -9.07
CA GLY A 327 0.85 13.56 -8.12
C GLY A 327 0.71 14.71 -7.13
N ASP A 328 -0.31 14.69 -6.28
CA ASP A 328 -0.46 15.65 -5.18
C ASP A 328 0.45 15.31 -4.00
N ILE A 329 1.12 16.33 -3.46
CA ILE A 329 1.92 16.23 -2.24
C ILE A 329 1.02 16.48 -1.05
N VAL A 330 0.94 15.50 -0.15
CA VAL A 330 0.09 15.48 1.04
C VAL A 330 0.91 15.69 2.32
N ARG A 331 2.17 15.24 2.33
CA ARG A 331 3.10 15.30 3.46
C ARG A 331 4.43 15.92 3.03
N THR A 332 4.96 16.81 3.86
CA THR A 332 6.21 17.55 3.62
C THR A 332 7.15 17.53 4.83
N ASP A 333 6.83 16.71 5.82
CA ASP A 333 7.55 16.62 7.10
C ASP A 333 8.78 15.68 7.05
N LEU A 334 8.97 14.94 5.97
CA LEU A 334 10.18 14.15 5.72
C LEU A 334 11.29 15.06 5.18
N THR A 335 12.37 15.23 5.95
CA THR A 335 13.50 16.09 5.59
C THR A 335 14.82 15.46 5.99
N ILE A 336 15.88 15.66 5.20
CA ILE A 336 17.26 15.25 5.52
C ILE A 336 18.15 16.48 5.71
N LYS A 337 19.31 16.27 6.33
CA LYS A 337 20.32 17.32 6.55
C LYS A 337 21.67 16.83 6.06
N ASN A 338 22.56 17.76 5.74
CA ASN A 338 23.94 17.48 5.33
C ASN A 338 24.04 16.60 4.07
N ASN A 339 23.12 16.78 3.11
CA ASN A 339 23.22 16.06 1.87
C ASN A 339 24.46 16.47 1.08
N LYS A 340 25.38 15.50 0.92
CA LYS A 340 26.64 15.67 0.17
C LYS A 340 26.40 15.95 -1.31
N TYR A 341 25.28 15.43 -1.85
CA TYR A 341 24.89 15.61 -3.24
C TYR A 341 23.46 16.18 -3.26
N PRO A 342 23.29 17.47 -2.93
CA PRO A 342 21.98 18.11 -3.05
C PRO A 342 21.62 18.24 -4.53
N HIS A 343 20.32 18.19 -4.83
CA HIS A 343 19.83 18.47 -6.17
C HIS A 343 20.19 19.91 -6.59
N LYS A 344 20.67 20.11 -7.84
CA LYS A 344 21.11 21.44 -8.31
C LYS A 344 19.93 22.35 -8.65
N ASP A 345 18.88 21.76 -9.21
CA ASP A 345 17.60 22.45 -9.45
C ASP A 345 16.71 22.38 -8.18
N PRO A 346 16.38 23.52 -7.54
CA PRO A 346 15.45 23.55 -6.41
C PRO A 346 14.02 23.16 -6.74
N ALA A 347 13.63 23.15 -8.03
CA ALA A 347 12.33 22.66 -8.47
C ALA A 347 12.25 21.13 -8.40
N ASN A 348 13.39 20.44 -8.46
CA ASN A 348 13.44 19.01 -8.27
C ASN A 348 13.63 18.67 -6.79
N CYS A 349 13.07 17.54 -6.37
CA CYS A 349 13.10 17.13 -4.97
C CYS A 349 14.45 16.51 -4.60
N ASP A 350 14.92 16.81 -3.39
CA ASP A 350 16.13 16.17 -2.85
C ASP A 350 15.86 14.69 -2.50
N ARG A 351 16.94 13.90 -2.44
CA ARG A 351 16.86 12.43 -2.32
C ARG A 351 17.88 11.86 -1.33
N ALA A 352 17.65 10.65 -0.84
CA ALA A 352 18.63 9.93 -0.04
C ALA A 352 19.92 9.62 -0.83
N THR A 353 21.07 9.76 -0.16
CA THR A 353 22.40 9.61 -0.78
C THR A 353 23.40 8.93 0.15
N SER A 354 23.06 8.76 1.43
CA SER A 354 23.89 8.11 2.45
C SER A 354 23.07 7.12 3.27
N LEU A 355 23.74 6.25 4.01
CA LEU A 355 23.11 5.27 4.90
C LEU A 355 22.22 5.96 5.94
N GLU A 356 22.66 7.09 6.50
CA GLU A 356 21.89 7.86 7.47
C GLU A 356 20.59 8.42 6.88
N HIS A 357 20.61 8.84 5.60
CA HIS A 357 19.40 9.28 4.91
C HIS A 357 18.41 8.12 4.74
N PHE A 358 18.85 6.97 4.22
CA PHE A 358 17.98 5.81 4.05
C PHE A 358 17.42 5.33 5.40
N ARG A 359 18.26 5.22 6.44
CA ARG A 359 17.81 4.91 7.81
C ARG A 359 16.76 5.90 8.29
N HIS A 360 16.96 7.20 8.08
CA HIS A 360 15.99 8.21 8.49
C HIS A 360 14.64 8.05 7.77
N ILE A 361 14.65 7.74 6.47
CA ILE A 361 13.43 7.48 5.70
C ILE A 361 12.70 6.25 6.27
N TYR A 362 13.38 5.11 6.44
CA TYR A 362 12.77 3.92 7.03
C TYR A 362 12.25 4.16 8.45
N GLN A 363 12.99 4.88 9.29
CA GLN A 363 12.55 5.27 10.62
C GLN A 363 11.27 6.10 10.58
N THR A 364 11.15 7.01 9.61
CA THR A 364 9.98 7.87 9.46
C THR A 364 8.77 7.08 8.99
N TYR A 365 8.93 6.22 7.98
CA TYR A 365 7.87 5.34 7.50
C TYR A 365 7.38 4.42 8.62
N ARG A 366 8.30 3.78 9.35
CA ARG A 366 7.98 2.87 10.47
C ARG A 366 7.44 3.54 11.72
N GLN A 367 7.49 4.87 11.82
CA GLN A 367 6.77 5.59 12.87
C GLN A 367 5.29 5.78 12.55
N ASP A 368 4.85 5.53 11.32
CA ASP A 368 3.45 5.62 10.96
C ASP A 368 2.65 4.52 11.67
N PRO A 369 1.63 4.88 12.47
CA PRO A 369 0.91 3.92 13.30
C PRO A 369 0.11 2.90 12.46
N ALA A 370 -0.27 3.25 11.22
CA ALA A 370 -0.93 2.30 10.33
C ALA A 370 0.03 1.19 9.88
N LEU A 371 1.28 1.55 9.55
CA LEU A 371 2.31 0.58 9.18
C LEU A 371 2.70 -0.29 10.38
N GLN A 372 2.87 0.30 11.57
CA GLN A 372 3.12 -0.46 12.79
C GLN A 372 2.03 -1.49 13.03
N LYS A 373 0.75 -1.08 12.92
CA LYS A 373 -0.36 -1.98 13.20
C LYS A 373 -0.46 -3.14 12.19
N ALA A 374 -0.19 -2.87 10.91
CA ALA A 374 -0.17 -3.90 9.88
C ALA A 374 1.00 -4.89 10.06
N MET A 375 2.17 -4.39 10.48
CA MET A 375 3.38 -5.19 10.75
C MET A 375 3.27 -6.02 12.04
N GLU A 376 2.58 -5.51 13.06
CA GLU A 376 2.25 -6.25 14.27
C GLU A 376 1.32 -7.42 14.01
N ASN A 377 0.31 -7.25 13.14
CA ASN A 377 -0.78 -8.22 13.01
C ASN A 377 -0.51 -9.34 12.00
N HIS A 378 0.51 -9.22 11.14
CA HIS A 378 0.73 -10.11 10.00
C HIS A 378 2.19 -10.55 9.84
N THR A 379 2.39 -11.68 9.14
CA THR A 379 3.72 -12.09 8.66
C THR A 379 3.92 -11.64 7.21
N TRP A 380 5.03 -10.94 6.97
CA TRP A 380 5.30 -10.26 5.70
C TRP A 380 6.32 -11.01 4.83
N ILE A 381 6.10 -10.99 3.53
CA ILE A 381 7.04 -11.42 2.49
C ILE A 381 7.26 -10.20 1.60
N VAL A 382 8.46 -9.64 1.64
CA VAL A 382 8.76 -8.32 1.05
C VAL A 382 9.80 -8.47 -0.04
N ALA A 383 9.50 -7.99 -1.25
CA ALA A 383 10.45 -7.80 -2.33
C ALA A 383 11.15 -6.44 -2.23
N LEU A 384 12.27 -6.33 -2.95
CA LEU A 384 12.96 -5.08 -3.20
C LEU A 384 12.62 -4.64 -4.63
N ASP A 385 12.39 -3.36 -4.83
CA ASP A 385 12.28 -2.72 -6.13
C ASP A 385 13.28 -1.54 -6.22
N ASP A 386 13.09 -0.60 -7.13
CA ASP A 386 14.06 0.45 -7.41
C ASP A 386 14.06 1.54 -6.35
N HIS A 387 12.91 1.97 -5.82
CA HIS A 387 12.85 3.08 -4.86
C HIS A 387 13.43 2.77 -3.47
N GLU A 388 13.70 1.50 -3.17
CA GLU A 388 14.58 1.13 -2.06
C GLU A 388 16.03 1.62 -2.24
N ILE A 389 16.44 1.93 -3.49
CA ILE A 389 17.79 2.32 -3.90
C ILE A 389 17.78 3.68 -4.60
N ALA A 390 17.21 3.74 -5.80
CA ALA A 390 17.01 4.90 -6.65
C ALA A 390 16.12 4.52 -7.83
N ASP A 391 15.22 5.43 -8.19
CA ASP A 391 14.31 5.33 -9.35
C ASP A 391 15.01 4.80 -10.62
N ASN A 392 14.40 3.80 -11.25
CA ASN A 392 14.83 3.16 -12.50
C ASN A 392 16.30 2.67 -12.53
N CYS A 393 16.89 2.36 -11.37
CA CYS A 393 18.30 1.95 -11.29
C CYS A 393 18.58 0.57 -11.93
N TYR A 394 19.74 0.40 -12.55
CA TYR A 394 20.19 -0.87 -13.16
C TYR A 394 21.68 -1.14 -12.91
N TRP A 395 22.12 -2.40 -13.05
CA TRP A 395 23.52 -2.74 -12.90
C TRP A 395 24.30 -2.48 -14.19
N ASN A 396 25.26 -1.55 -14.16
CA ASN A 396 26.23 -1.38 -15.23
C ASN A 396 27.39 -2.37 -15.02
N TYR A 397 27.41 -3.41 -15.86
CA TYR A 397 28.40 -4.49 -15.80
C TYR A 397 29.79 -4.10 -16.34
N GLU A 398 29.90 -3.04 -17.14
CA GLU A 398 31.18 -2.57 -17.68
C GLU A 398 32.00 -1.83 -16.62
N ASP A 399 31.32 -0.98 -15.84
CA ASP A 399 31.92 -0.21 -14.75
C ASP A 399 31.73 -0.88 -13.37
N ASN A 400 31.02 -2.01 -13.32
CA ASN A 400 30.67 -2.76 -12.11
C ASN A 400 30.10 -1.88 -10.98
N LYS A 401 29.04 -1.14 -11.29
CA LYS A 401 28.36 -0.21 -10.38
C LYS A 401 26.85 -0.19 -10.65
N MET A 402 26.09 0.26 -9.66
CA MET A 402 24.72 0.70 -9.92
C MET A 402 24.74 1.95 -10.82
N ASP A 403 23.80 2.05 -11.75
CA ASP A 403 23.65 3.17 -12.65
C ASP A 403 22.21 3.70 -12.60
N VAL A 404 22.10 5.03 -12.55
CA VAL A 404 20.85 5.78 -12.38
C VAL A 404 20.73 6.86 -13.45
N SER A 405 21.44 6.69 -14.57
CA SER A 405 21.46 7.66 -15.69
C SER A 405 20.15 7.75 -16.48
N VAL A 406 19.22 6.81 -16.25
CA VAL A 406 17.90 6.75 -16.91
C VAL A 406 16.78 7.33 -16.06
N ASP A 407 17.09 7.73 -14.82
CA ASP A 407 16.18 8.38 -13.88
C ASP A 407 15.76 9.79 -14.36
N ASP A 408 14.49 10.13 -14.19
CA ASP A 408 13.90 11.42 -14.59
C ASP A 408 12.95 11.98 -13.51
N PRO A 409 13.35 13.03 -12.77
CA PRO A 409 14.58 13.82 -12.95
C PRO A 409 15.85 13.05 -12.54
N PRO A 410 17.03 13.39 -13.08
CA PRO A 410 18.25 12.64 -12.78
C PRO A 410 18.61 12.63 -11.28
N HIS A 411 18.95 11.46 -10.74
CA HIS A 411 19.42 11.33 -9.36
C HIS A 411 20.55 12.33 -9.05
N PRO A 412 20.54 13.00 -7.88
CA PRO A 412 21.47 14.09 -7.62
C PRO A 412 22.94 13.65 -7.53
N ILE A 413 23.22 12.39 -7.15
CA ILE A 413 24.60 11.84 -7.24
C ILE A 413 25.08 11.84 -8.70
N TYR A 414 24.24 11.37 -9.63
CA TYR A 414 24.58 11.34 -11.05
C TYR A 414 24.74 12.77 -11.58
N GLU A 415 23.80 13.66 -11.28
CA GLU A 415 23.85 15.05 -11.72
C GLU A 415 25.12 15.79 -11.24
N ASN A 416 25.57 15.52 -10.03
CA ASN A 416 26.76 16.12 -9.44
C ASN A 416 28.07 15.50 -9.93
N LEU A 417 28.06 14.24 -10.40
CA LEU A 417 29.26 13.49 -10.76
C LEU A 417 29.41 13.16 -12.25
N LYS A 418 28.41 13.44 -13.11
CA LYS A 418 28.47 13.12 -14.55
C LYS A 418 29.68 13.70 -15.29
N ASP A 419 30.22 14.83 -14.81
CA ASP A 419 31.39 15.52 -15.38
C ASP A 419 32.70 15.24 -14.59
N LYS A 420 32.68 14.33 -13.62
CA LYS A 420 33.82 13.96 -12.77
C LYS A 420 34.55 12.72 -13.32
N PRO A 421 35.77 12.41 -12.83
CA PRO A 421 36.44 11.17 -13.19
C PRO A 421 35.53 9.95 -12.96
N LYS A 422 35.55 9.00 -13.91
CA LYS A 422 34.69 7.81 -13.88
C LYS A 422 34.77 7.04 -12.56
N GLU A 423 35.96 6.98 -11.96
CA GLU A 423 36.18 6.28 -10.69
C GLU A 423 35.44 6.91 -9.52
N ASP A 424 35.37 8.25 -9.45
CA ASP A 424 34.63 8.95 -8.38
C ASP A 424 33.13 8.65 -8.46
N ALA A 425 32.58 8.68 -9.68
CA ALA A 425 31.18 8.30 -9.93
C ALA A 425 30.94 6.82 -9.60
N ARG A 426 31.88 5.94 -9.96
CA ARG A 426 31.80 4.50 -9.66
C ARG A 426 31.73 4.22 -8.16
N VAL A 427 32.63 4.83 -7.38
CA VAL A 427 32.65 4.69 -5.92
C VAL A 427 31.36 5.21 -5.30
N ALA A 428 30.91 6.41 -5.69
CA ALA A 428 29.69 7.00 -5.13
C ALA A 428 28.43 6.17 -5.42
N MET A 429 28.29 5.61 -6.63
CA MET A 429 27.15 4.75 -6.97
C MET A 429 27.20 3.39 -6.28
N LEU A 430 28.41 2.84 -6.09
CA LEU A 430 28.59 1.62 -5.33
C LEU A 430 28.23 1.83 -3.84
N ASP A 431 28.60 2.99 -3.28
CA ASP A 431 28.24 3.36 -1.92
C ASP A 431 26.74 3.60 -1.80
N LEU A 432 26.09 4.23 -2.79
CA LEU A 432 24.62 4.38 -2.83
C LEU A 432 23.93 3.02 -2.70
N TYR A 433 24.29 2.05 -3.54
CA TYR A 433 23.72 0.70 -3.51
C TYR A 433 23.95 0.00 -2.16
N LYS A 434 25.18 0.07 -1.62
CA LYS A 434 25.51 -0.54 -0.32
C LYS A 434 24.72 0.09 0.82
N ASN A 435 24.61 1.41 0.83
CA ASN A 435 23.90 2.16 1.86
C ASN A 435 22.40 1.85 1.83
N ALA A 436 21.79 1.89 0.65
CA ALA A 436 20.39 1.55 0.42
C ALA A 436 20.07 0.12 0.86
N THR A 437 20.83 -0.87 0.36
CA THR A 437 20.60 -2.28 0.67
C THR A 437 20.93 -2.62 2.12
N GLN A 438 21.89 -1.94 2.76
CA GLN A 438 22.11 -2.08 4.20
C GLN A 438 20.90 -1.60 5.00
N ALA A 439 20.36 -0.42 4.69
CA ALA A 439 19.17 0.09 5.35
C ALA A 439 17.95 -0.83 5.12
N TRP A 440 17.73 -1.31 3.90
CA TRP A 440 16.66 -2.29 3.62
C TRP A 440 16.81 -3.55 4.48
N ARG A 441 18.02 -4.11 4.58
CA ARG A 441 18.28 -5.28 5.44
C ARG A 441 18.08 -4.99 6.93
N GLU A 442 18.34 -3.78 7.39
CA GLU A 442 18.12 -3.35 8.78
C GLU A 442 16.63 -3.14 9.08
N TYR A 443 15.84 -2.72 8.10
CA TYR A 443 14.46 -2.31 8.27
C TYR A 443 13.44 -3.19 7.53
N VAL A 444 13.80 -4.34 7.00
CA VAL A 444 12.84 -5.30 6.46
C VAL A 444 13.07 -6.66 7.13
N PRO A 445 12.01 -7.33 7.64
CA PRO A 445 12.15 -8.63 8.31
C PRO A 445 12.35 -9.76 7.29
N SER A 446 13.44 -9.70 6.52
CA SER A 446 13.76 -10.66 5.46
C SER A 446 15.02 -11.48 5.77
N ARG A 447 15.05 -12.73 5.29
CA ARG A 447 16.27 -13.55 5.22
C ARG A 447 17.02 -13.21 3.96
N VAL A 448 18.23 -12.72 4.14
CA VAL A 448 19.09 -12.28 3.04
C VAL A 448 20.40 -13.04 3.10
N GLN A 449 20.76 -13.69 2.01
CA GLN A 449 22.04 -14.39 1.87
C GLN A 449 22.99 -13.55 1.02
N LYS A 450 24.22 -13.37 1.51
CA LYS A 450 25.27 -12.73 0.71
C LYS A 450 25.71 -13.71 -0.38
N LEU A 451 25.94 -13.20 -1.59
CA LEU A 451 26.53 -14.01 -2.66
C LEU A 451 27.91 -14.52 -2.22
N ASN A 452 28.23 -15.78 -2.58
CA ASN A 452 29.48 -16.46 -2.19
C ASN A 452 30.77 -15.81 -2.74
N LYS A 453 30.68 -14.67 -3.43
CA LYS A 453 31.82 -13.90 -3.95
C LYS A 453 32.06 -12.71 -3.03
N SER A 454 33.19 -12.69 -2.31
CA SER A 454 33.50 -11.70 -1.26
C SER A 454 33.43 -10.24 -1.72
N GLU A 455 33.62 -9.97 -3.01
CA GLU A 455 33.69 -8.64 -3.61
C GLU A 455 32.39 -8.17 -4.28
N ASP A 456 31.42 -9.06 -4.55
CA ASP A 456 30.14 -8.64 -5.14
C ASP A 456 29.29 -7.98 -4.03
N PRO A 457 28.88 -6.70 -4.20
CA PRO A 457 28.10 -6.00 -3.19
C PRO A 457 26.63 -6.47 -3.14
N ARG A 458 26.17 -7.20 -4.16
CA ARG A 458 24.77 -7.63 -4.31
C ARG A 458 24.43 -8.85 -3.45
N TYR A 459 23.14 -9.01 -3.19
CA TYR A 459 22.60 -10.10 -2.37
C TYR A 459 21.75 -11.06 -3.22
N ASP A 460 21.66 -12.31 -2.78
CA ASP A 460 20.68 -13.24 -3.35
C ASP A 460 19.32 -13.00 -2.68
N LEU A 461 18.42 -12.37 -3.44
CA LEU A 461 17.08 -12.01 -2.99
C LEU A 461 15.99 -12.92 -3.59
N TYR A 462 16.36 -13.86 -4.47
CA TYR A 462 15.40 -14.85 -4.96
C TYR A 462 14.93 -15.75 -3.82
N ARG A 463 13.62 -15.89 -3.64
CA ARG A 463 13.04 -16.71 -2.58
C ARG A 463 11.87 -17.54 -3.11
N LYS A 464 11.73 -18.75 -2.58
CA LYS A 464 10.61 -19.67 -2.85
C LYS A 464 9.86 -19.94 -1.55
N PHE A 465 8.54 -19.79 -1.58
CA PHE A 465 7.64 -20.09 -0.46
C PHE A 465 6.64 -21.16 -0.91
N GLN A 466 6.54 -22.25 -0.15
CA GLN A 466 5.65 -23.37 -0.46
C GLN A 466 4.50 -23.39 0.52
N PHE A 467 3.30 -23.06 0.04
CA PHE A 467 2.07 -23.12 0.82
C PHE A 467 1.42 -24.49 0.63
N GLY A 468 2.10 -25.52 1.13
CA GLY A 468 1.70 -26.90 0.99
C GLY A 468 1.70 -27.33 -0.48
N SER A 469 0.78 -28.21 -0.85
CA SER A 469 0.57 -28.60 -2.25
C SER A 469 -0.28 -27.60 -3.06
N LEU A 470 -0.73 -26.50 -2.43
CA LEU A 470 -1.66 -25.57 -3.06
C LEU A 470 -0.95 -24.52 -3.92
N VAL A 471 0.01 -23.78 -3.36
CA VAL A 471 0.72 -22.70 -4.06
C VAL A 471 2.23 -22.82 -3.84
N ASP A 472 3.00 -22.85 -4.93
CA ASP A 472 4.41 -22.47 -4.92
C ASP A 472 4.52 -21.00 -5.35
N PHE A 473 4.99 -20.13 -4.46
CA PHE A 473 5.22 -18.71 -4.71
C PHE A 473 6.72 -18.42 -4.89
N PHE A 474 7.08 -17.84 -6.03
CA PHE A 474 8.45 -17.47 -6.39
C PHE A 474 8.57 -15.95 -6.38
N LEU A 475 9.46 -15.41 -5.57
CA LEU A 475 9.71 -13.98 -5.46
C LEU A 475 11.07 -13.65 -6.06
N THR A 476 11.08 -12.84 -7.13
CA THR A 476 12.31 -12.44 -7.82
C THR A 476 12.78 -11.05 -7.40
N ASP A 477 14.05 -10.76 -7.69
CA ASP A 477 14.66 -9.42 -7.68
C ASP A 477 14.94 -8.97 -9.13
N SER A 478 14.17 -7.99 -9.60
CA SER A 478 14.29 -7.41 -10.94
C SER A 478 15.27 -6.24 -11.02
N ARG A 479 15.95 -5.85 -9.94
CA ARG A 479 16.77 -4.63 -9.89
C ARG A 479 18.25 -4.88 -9.70
N SER A 480 18.65 -5.76 -8.78
CA SER A 480 20.08 -5.94 -8.47
C SER A 480 20.88 -6.51 -9.63
N PHE A 481 20.23 -7.27 -10.53
CA PHE A 481 20.91 -8.01 -11.60
C PHE A 481 20.58 -7.51 -13.01
N ARG A 482 19.59 -6.62 -13.17
CA ARG A 482 19.19 -6.18 -14.50
C ARG A 482 20.30 -5.36 -15.18
N ASP A 483 20.45 -5.58 -16.48
CA ASP A 483 21.22 -4.70 -17.36
C ASP A 483 20.39 -3.45 -17.71
N LYS A 484 21.03 -2.49 -18.38
CA LYS A 484 20.34 -1.34 -18.96
C LYS A 484 19.15 -1.80 -19.83
N PRO A 485 17.95 -1.25 -19.62
CA PRO A 485 16.83 -1.50 -20.52
C PRO A 485 17.13 -1.01 -21.94
N GLU A 486 16.99 -1.90 -22.93
CA GLU A 486 17.36 -1.63 -24.34
C GLU A 486 16.44 -2.35 -25.34
N LEU A 487 15.58 -1.60 -26.03
CA LEU A 487 14.62 -2.17 -26.97
C LEU A 487 15.25 -2.78 -28.22
N GLU A 488 16.22 -2.10 -28.82
CA GLU A 488 16.82 -2.52 -30.09
C GLU A 488 17.57 -3.86 -29.92
N THR A 489 18.45 -3.94 -28.92
CA THR A 489 19.19 -5.15 -28.58
C THR A 489 18.25 -6.32 -28.29
N ASN A 490 17.20 -6.10 -27.49
CA ASN A 490 16.19 -7.14 -27.19
C ASN A 490 15.43 -7.60 -28.43
N SER A 491 15.06 -6.68 -29.32
CA SER A 491 14.32 -7.00 -30.55
C SER A 491 15.16 -7.84 -31.51
N GLN A 492 16.46 -7.54 -31.62
CA GLN A 492 17.40 -8.35 -32.42
C GLN A 492 17.57 -9.76 -31.86
N ILE A 493 17.70 -9.91 -30.55
CA ILE A 493 17.77 -11.22 -29.89
C ILE A 493 16.49 -12.00 -30.18
N LEU A 494 15.32 -11.41 -29.89
CA LEU A 494 14.03 -12.08 -30.05
C LEU A 494 13.79 -12.53 -31.49
N LYS A 495 14.15 -11.71 -32.49
CA LYS A 495 14.06 -12.09 -33.91
C LYS A 495 14.86 -13.37 -34.21
N LYS A 496 16.12 -13.43 -33.80
CA LYS A 496 16.98 -14.61 -33.99
C LYS A 496 16.50 -15.82 -33.21
N VAL A 497 15.98 -15.62 -32.00
CA VAL A 497 15.38 -16.69 -31.19
C VAL A 497 14.24 -17.34 -31.95
N LYS A 498 13.30 -16.54 -32.49
CA LYS A 498 12.17 -17.04 -33.28
C LYS A 498 12.63 -17.75 -34.57
N GLU A 499 13.71 -17.27 -35.21
CA GLU A 499 14.31 -17.96 -36.35
C GLU A 499 14.86 -19.35 -35.96
N TYR A 500 15.60 -19.44 -34.86
CA TYR A 500 16.23 -20.69 -34.41
C TYR A 500 15.27 -21.65 -33.72
N GLN A 501 14.19 -21.16 -33.12
CA GLN A 501 13.17 -22.01 -32.50
C GLN A 501 12.46 -22.92 -33.51
N LYS A 502 12.52 -22.60 -34.81
CA LYS A 502 12.06 -23.49 -35.89
C LYS A 502 12.83 -24.81 -35.97
N SER A 503 14.03 -24.88 -35.39
CA SER A 503 14.93 -26.05 -35.50
C SER A 503 15.52 -26.50 -34.16
N TYR A 504 15.31 -25.73 -33.08
CA TYR A 504 15.90 -25.99 -31.78
C TYR A 504 14.90 -25.72 -30.66
N PRO A 505 14.96 -26.48 -29.53
CA PRO A 505 14.27 -26.10 -28.31
C PRO A 505 14.65 -24.69 -27.86
N ILE A 506 13.73 -23.99 -27.17
CA ILE A 506 13.86 -22.56 -26.84
C ILE A 506 15.20 -22.21 -26.15
N ALA A 507 15.66 -23.01 -25.19
CA ALA A 507 16.93 -22.78 -24.50
C ALA A 507 18.14 -22.77 -25.45
N ARG A 508 18.16 -23.69 -26.43
CA ARG A 508 19.21 -23.77 -27.44
C ARG A 508 19.07 -22.66 -28.48
N ALA A 509 17.85 -22.27 -28.83
CA ALA A 509 17.58 -21.14 -29.72
C ALA A 509 18.11 -19.83 -29.12
N ILE A 510 17.87 -19.59 -27.83
CA ILE A 510 18.39 -18.43 -27.07
C ILE A 510 19.92 -18.44 -27.04
N ALA A 511 20.53 -19.54 -26.60
CA ALA A 511 21.99 -19.65 -26.54
C ALA A 511 22.64 -19.39 -27.91
N LYS A 512 22.05 -19.94 -28.99
CA LYS A 512 22.54 -19.71 -30.36
C LYS A 512 22.36 -18.25 -30.80
N ALA A 513 21.20 -17.65 -30.53
CA ALA A 513 20.93 -16.25 -30.88
C ALA A 513 21.93 -15.30 -30.24
N ARG A 514 22.20 -15.47 -28.94
CA ARG A 514 23.17 -14.65 -28.19
C ARG A 514 24.60 -14.84 -28.70
N ASN A 515 25.01 -16.08 -28.97
CA ASN A 515 26.33 -16.38 -29.54
C ASN A 515 26.53 -15.73 -30.92
N ASP A 516 25.52 -15.82 -31.79
CA ASP A 516 25.62 -15.24 -33.14
C ASP A 516 25.62 -13.71 -33.13
N LEU A 517 24.97 -13.08 -32.14
CA LEU A 517 25.03 -11.64 -31.89
C LEU A 517 26.27 -11.19 -31.11
N LYS A 518 27.10 -12.14 -30.62
CA LYS A 518 28.29 -11.88 -29.81
C LYS A 518 28.00 -11.05 -28.55
N LEU A 519 26.85 -11.29 -27.93
CA LEU A 519 26.45 -10.57 -26.72
C LEU A 519 27.00 -11.25 -25.46
N PRO A 520 27.44 -10.48 -24.45
CA PRO A 520 27.78 -11.06 -23.16
C PRO A 520 26.53 -11.60 -22.46
N GLU A 521 26.72 -12.48 -21.49
CA GLU A 521 25.62 -13.19 -20.81
C GLU A 521 24.66 -12.25 -20.08
N TRP A 522 25.18 -11.18 -19.48
CA TRP A 522 24.40 -10.20 -18.73
C TRP A 522 23.57 -9.24 -19.58
N LYS A 523 23.89 -9.08 -20.88
CA LYS A 523 23.24 -8.06 -21.73
C LYS A 523 21.73 -8.31 -21.86
N ALA A 524 20.89 -7.28 -21.80
CA ALA A 524 19.46 -7.43 -22.06
C ALA A 524 18.80 -8.53 -21.18
N SER A 525 19.20 -8.58 -19.91
CA SER A 525 18.65 -9.50 -18.89
C SER A 525 18.07 -8.67 -17.75
N MET A 526 16.87 -9.01 -17.30
CA MET A 526 16.18 -8.42 -16.16
C MET A 526 16.60 -9.15 -14.87
N LEU A 527 16.55 -10.48 -14.88
CA LEU A 527 16.77 -11.28 -13.66
C LEU A 527 18.24 -11.67 -13.46
N GLY A 528 19.08 -11.52 -14.48
CA GLY A 528 20.37 -12.20 -14.56
C GLY A 528 20.20 -13.72 -14.77
N GLN A 529 21.24 -14.37 -15.30
CA GLN A 529 21.12 -15.76 -15.73
C GLN A 529 20.83 -16.75 -14.59
N ASN A 530 21.46 -16.57 -13.42
CA ASN A 530 21.32 -17.51 -12.30
C ASN A 530 19.89 -17.54 -11.76
N GLN A 531 19.34 -16.37 -11.44
CA GLN A 531 17.98 -16.26 -10.91
C GLN A 531 16.93 -16.67 -11.95
N LYS A 532 17.10 -16.29 -13.23
CA LYS A 532 16.22 -16.77 -14.31
C LYS A 532 16.19 -18.30 -14.37
N ASN A 533 17.36 -18.94 -14.34
CA ASN A 533 17.46 -20.39 -14.39
C ASN A 533 16.83 -21.05 -13.16
N ALA A 534 17.01 -20.45 -11.97
CA ALA A 534 16.38 -20.91 -10.74
C ALA A 534 14.85 -20.82 -10.83
N LEU A 535 14.31 -19.67 -11.24
CA LEU A 535 12.88 -19.45 -11.45
C LEU A 535 12.28 -20.48 -12.41
N ILE A 536 12.85 -20.62 -13.61
CA ILE A 536 12.36 -21.58 -14.62
C ILE A 536 12.44 -23.00 -14.07
N GLY A 537 13.57 -23.37 -13.49
CA GLY A 537 13.79 -24.72 -12.95
C GLY A 537 12.84 -25.06 -11.81
N ASP A 538 12.52 -24.10 -10.95
CA ASP A 538 11.63 -24.32 -9.81
C ASP A 538 10.16 -24.37 -10.22
N ILE A 539 9.75 -23.57 -11.23
CA ILE A 539 8.42 -23.69 -11.85
C ILE A 539 8.26 -25.07 -12.54
N GLU A 540 9.28 -25.51 -13.29
CA GLU A 540 9.26 -26.79 -14.00
C GLU A 540 9.16 -27.98 -13.04
N LYS A 541 9.81 -27.91 -11.88
CA LYS A 541 9.77 -28.96 -10.85
C LYS A 541 8.54 -28.90 -9.95
N SER A 542 7.82 -27.78 -9.94
CA SER A 542 6.68 -27.59 -9.04
C SER A 542 5.50 -28.49 -9.40
N ASN A 543 5.01 -29.22 -8.41
CA ASN A 543 3.77 -30.00 -8.48
C ASN A 543 2.62 -29.32 -7.70
N ALA A 544 2.79 -28.07 -7.28
CA ALA A 544 1.73 -27.33 -6.62
C ALA A 544 0.58 -27.06 -7.60
N SER A 545 -0.64 -26.96 -7.07
CA SER A 545 -1.84 -26.65 -7.87
C SER A 545 -1.67 -25.34 -8.64
N TRP A 546 -1.04 -24.34 -8.00
CA TRP A 546 -0.72 -23.04 -8.57
C TRP A 546 0.77 -22.74 -8.51
N ARG A 547 1.30 -22.17 -9.60
CA ARG A 547 2.63 -21.54 -9.62
C ARG A 547 2.42 -20.05 -9.71
N VAL A 548 2.88 -19.32 -8.70
CA VAL A 548 2.67 -17.88 -8.57
C VAL A 548 4.02 -17.18 -8.56
N TRP A 549 4.19 -16.19 -9.42
CA TRP A 549 5.41 -15.39 -9.52
C TRP A 549 5.16 -13.97 -9.02
N GLY A 550 5.76 -13.60 -7.89
CA GLY A 550 5.86 -12.22 -7.45
C GLY A 550 7.00 -11.51 -8.18
N ASN A 551 6.65 -10.49 -8.93
CA ASN A 551 7.53 -9.69 -9.77
C ASN A 551 7.19 -8.21 -9.58
N GLN A 552 8.17 -7.34 -9.70
CA GLN A 552 8.05 -5.91 -9.42
C GLN A 552 7.24 -5.21 -10.52
N THR A 553 7.72 -5.34 -11.76
CA THR A 553 7.32 -4.51 -12.90
C THR A 553 6.30 -5.17 -13.81
N PHE A 554 5.61 -4.38 -14.64
CA PHE A 554 4.57 -4.89 -15.53
C PHE A 554 5.09 -5.92 -16.55
N LEU A 555 4.42 -7.08 -16.64
CA LEU A 555 4.84 -8.21 -17.48
C LEU A 555 4.02 -8.32 -18.78
N ALA A 556 2.72 -8.05 -18.76
CA ALA A 556 1.81 -8.17 -19.88
C ALA A 556 1.96 -6.97 -20.82
N THR A 557 3.07 -6.92 -21.55
CA THR A 557 3.38 -5.88 -22.55
C THR A 557 2.13 -5.34 -23.23
N ALA A 558 1.85 -4.05 -23.04
CA ALA A 558 0.72 -3.37 -23.67
C ALA A 558 1.20 -2.55 -24.87
N LEU A 559 0.31 -2.32 -25.83
CA LEU A 559 0.55 -1.31 -26.86
C LEU A 559 0.72 0.08 -26.22
N ALA A 560 0.09 0.32 -25.08
CA ALA A 560 0.28 1.52 -24.28
C ALA A 560 1.75 1.74 -23.89
N ASN A 561 2.51 0.69 -23.53
CA ASN A 561 3.95 0.80 -23.23
C ASN A 561 4.76 1.22 -24.45
N GLU A 562 4.45 0.65 -25.63
CA GLU A 562 5.04 1.08 -26.90
C GLU A 562 4.69 2.52 -27.26
N MET A 563 3.50 2.98 -26.86
CA MET A 563 3.00 4.33 -27.13
C MET A 563 3.58 5.39 -26.18
N ILE A 564 3.81 5.06 -24.91
CA ILE A 564 4.42 5.97 -23.91
C ILE A 564 5.95 5.88 -23.89
N GLY A 565 6.54 4.86 -24.54
CA GLY A 565 7.98 4.66 -24.61
C GLY A 565 8.58 4.15 -23.31
N GLU A 566 7.77 3.52 -22.44
CA GLU A 566 8.24 2.95 -21.18
C GLU A 566 9.00 1.65 -21.47
N ILE A 567 10.21 1.56 -20.93
CA ILE A 567 11.12 0.44 -21.16
C ILE A 567 11.70 -0.12 -19.87
N ASP A 568 11.42 0.50 -18.72
CA ASP A 568 11.93 0.03 -17.43
C ASP A 568 11.37 -1.36 -17.04
N ASP A 569 10.16 -1.68 -17.52
CA ASP A 569 9.48 -2.95 -17.32
C ASP A 569 9.94 -4.07 -18.29
N TRP A 570 9.22 -5.20 -18.30
CA TRP A 570 9.56 -6.35 -19.15
C TRP A 570 9.48 -6.08 -20.66
N HIS A 571 8.95 -4.93 -21.07
CA HIS A 571 9.04 -4.40 -22.43
C HIS A 571 10.48 -4.09 -22.83
N GLY A 572 11.32 -3.62 -21.90
CA GLY A 572 12.75 -3.43 -22.12
C GLY A 572 13.54 -4.73 -22.23
N PHE A 573 12.92 -5.88 -21.91
CA PHE A 573 13.57 -7.19 -21.78
C PHE A 573 12.81 -8.31 -22.54
N LYS A 574 12.20 -7.98 -23.69
CA LYS A 574 11.29 -8.87 -24.46
C LYS A 574 11.87 -10.25 -24.75
N ALA A 575 13.18 -10.35 -24.99
CA ALA A 575 13.81 -11.64 -25.31
C ALA A 575 13.84 -12.59 -24.10
N GLU A 576 14.19 -12.07 -22.92
CA GLU A 576 14.19 -12.85 -21.68
C GLU A 576 12.78 -13.18 -21.22
N ARG A 577 11.85 -12.21 -21.34
CA ARG A 577 10.41 -12.44 -21.14
C ARG A 577 9.89 -13.62 -21.97
N TYR A 578 10.21 -13.61 -23.28
CA TYR A 578 9.78 -14.65 -24.21
C TYR A 578 10.34 -16.03 -23.81
N GLU A 579 11.61 -16.10 -23.42
CA GLU A 579 12.24 -17.34 -22.95
C GLU A 579 11.50 -17.91 -21.73
N ILE A 580 11.27 -17.08 -20.70
CA ILE A 580 10.61 -17.51 -19.47
C ILE A 580 9.20 -18.00 -19.77
N LEU A 581 8.37 -17.17 -20.41
CA LEU A 581 6.98 -17.50 -20.69
C LEU A 581 6.84 -18.73 -21.59
N GLN A 582 7.71 -18.91 -22.58
CA GLN A 582 7.70 -20.10 -23.42
C GLN A 582 8.07 -21.35 -22.63
N ARG A 583 9.09 -21.29 -21.75
CA ARG A 583 9.48 -22.42 -20.89
C ARG A 583 8.38 -22.79 -19.91
N VAL A 584 7.74 -21.81 -19.28
CA VAL A 584 6.59 -22.03 -18.39
C VAL A 584 5.46 -22.71 -19.16
N LYS A 585 5.10 -22.20 -20.33
CA LYS A 585 4.05 -22.79 -21.16
C LYS A 585 4.34 -24.24 -21.55
N ASP A 586 5.57 -24.52 -22.00
CA ASP A 586 5.98 -25.88 -22.39
C ASP A 586 5.86 -26.85 -21.19
N SER A 587 6.31 -26.40 -20.00
CA SER A 587 6.18 -27.13 -18.75
C SER A 587 4.73 -27.40 -18.37
N GLU A 588 3.88 -26.39 -18.41
CA GLU A 588 2.48 -26.50 -18.03
C GLU A 588 1.66 -27.37 -18.98
N THR A 589 1.95 -27.27 -20.29
CA THR A 589 1.38 -28.17 -21.29
C THR A 589 1.74 -29.63 -21.01
N LEU A 590 2.99 -29.90 -20.63
CA LEU A 590 3.45 -31.24 -20.28
C LEU A 590 2.78 -31.78 -19.01
N LYS A 591 2.62 -30.96 -17.97
CA LYS A 591 1.94 -31.35 -16.72
C LYS A 591 0.49 -31.72 -16.98
N ASN A 592 -0.26 -30.87 -17.69
CA ASN A 592 -1.64 -31.14 -18.07
C ASN A 592 -1.77 -32.45 -18.88
N THR A 593 -0.84 -32.70 -19.80
CA THR A 593 -0.82 -33.94 -20.60
C THR A 593 -0.65 -35.18 -19.72
N LYS A 594 0.28 -35.15 -18.76
CA LYS A 594 0.52 -36.26 -17.82
C LYS A 594 -0.68 -36.53 -16.90
N GLU A 595 -1.30 -35.48 -16.36
CA GLU A 595 -2.49 -35.62 -15.51
C GLU A 595 -3.63 -36.33 -16.26
N LEU A 596 -3.82 -36.01 -17.54
CA LEU A 596 -4.80 -36.69 -18.40
C LEU A 596 -4.46 -38.16 -18.63
N GLU A 597 -3.19 -38.47 -18.90
CA GLU A 597 -2.73 -39.86 -19.05
C GLU A 597 -2.96 -40.68 -17.78
N GLU A 598 -2.73 -40.10 -16.61
CA GLU A 598 -3.01 -40.76 -15.32
C GLU A 598 -4.50 -40.93 -15.05
N LEU A 599 -5.33 -39.91 -15.35
CA LEU A 599 -6.78 -40.01 -15.22
C LEU A 599 -7.34 -41.10 -16.16
N ASN A 600 -6.78 -41.21 -17.37
CA ASN A 600 -7.12 -42.26 -18.33
C ASN A 600 -6.85 -43.65 -17.75
N LYS A 601 -5.63 -43.86 -17.21
CA LYS A 601 -5.25 -45.12 -16.55
C LYS A 601 -6.17 -45.49 -15.38
N LYS A 602 -6.65 -44.51 -14.61
CA LYS A 602 -7.53 -44.74 -13.45
C LYS A 602 -8.99 -45.00 -13.82
N THR A 603 -9.49 -44.45 -14.94
CA THR A 603 -10.93 -44.46 -15.24
C THR A 603 -11.37 -45.46 -16.31
N ASN A 604 -10.44 -46.17 -16.98
CA ASN A 604 -10.75 -47.11 -18.09
C ASN A 604 -11.65 -46.49 -19.17
N LYS A 605 -11.56 -45.17 -19.36
CA LYS A 605 -12.37 -44.42 -20.31
C LYS A 605 -11.74 -44.45 -21.70
N THR A 606 -12.55 -44.47 -22.75
CA THR A 606 -12.03 -44.47 -24.12
C THR A 606 -11.49 -43.08 -24.49
N GLU A 607 -10.61 -43.01 -25.49
CA GLU A 607 -10.08 -41.75 -26.06
C GLU A 607 -11.19 -40.74 -26.42
N LYS A 608 -12.38 -41.25 -26.79
CA LYS A 608 -13.60 -40.47 -27.10
C LYS A 608 -14.29 -39.88 -25.87
N ASP A 609 -14.19 -40.51 -24.71
CA ASP A 609 -14.73 -40.00 -23.44
C ASP A 609 -13.81 -38.93 -22.83
N ILE A 610 -12.51 -38.99 -23.14
CA ILE A 610 -11.50 -38.01 -22.75
C ILE A 610 -11.68 -36.69 -23.50
N GLN A 611 -12.00 -36.75 -24.81
CA GLN A 611 -12.41 -35.56 -25.58
C GLN A 611 -13.68 -34.89 -25.02
N LYS A 612 -14.53 -35.62 -24.29
CA LYS A 612 -15.72 -35.08 -23.60
C LYS A 612 -15.44 -34.57 -22.18
N LEU A 613 -14.31 -34.92 -21.58
CA LEU A 613 -13.92 -34.54 -20.20
C LEU A 613 -13.25 -33.16 -20.08
N LYS A 614 -13.40 -32.29 -21.08
CA LYS A 614 -12.93 -30.88 -21.08
C LYS A 614 -11.41 -30.70 -20.98
N PHE A 615 -10.60 -31.50 -21.67
CA PHE A 615 -9.30 -30.97 -22.09
C PHE A 615 -9.52 -30.20 -23.40
N LYS A 616 -9.42 -28.87 -23.32
CA LYS A 616 -9.20 -28.06 -24.51
C LYS A 616 -7.70 -27.79 -24.57
N PRO A 617 -7.02 -28.04 -25.69
CA PRO A 617 -5.65 -27.54 -25.94
C PRO A 617 -5.49 -26.02 -25.69
N ASP A 618 -6.61 -25.34 -25.51
CA ASP A 618 -6.82 -23.91 -25.35
C ASP A 618 -7.02 -23.48 -23.87
N GLN A 619 -6.92 -24.39 -22.89
CA GLN A 619 -7.06 -24.05 -21.45
C GLN A 619 -5.84 -23.31 -20.93
N ILE A 620 -6.09 -22.25 -20.16
CA ILE A 620 -5.06 -21.40 -19.57
C ILE A 620 -4.46 -22.12 -18.37
N SER A 621 -3.12 -22.13 -18.23
CA SER A 621 -2.48 -22.84 -17.12
C SER A 621 -2.69 -22.15 -15.78
N ARG A 622 -2.56 -22.87 -14.65
CA ARG A 622 -2.59 -22.30 -13.29
C ARG A 622 -1.29 -21.56 -12.92
N PHE A 623 -0.81 -20.75 -13.85
CA PHE A 623 0.33 -19.85 -13.68
C PHE A 623 -0.18 -18.42 -13.50
N VAL A 624 0.23 -17.79 -12.41
CA VAL A 624 -0.20 -16.44 -12.04
C VAL A 624 1.03 -15.57 -11.78
N VAL A 625 0.96 -14.30 -12.17
CA VAL A 625 1.98 -13.31 -11.85
C VAL A 625 1.34 -12.20 -11.04
N PHE A 626 1.97 -11.81 -9.93
CA PHE A 626 1.61 -10.63 -9.15
C PHE A 626 2.60 -9.52 -9.44
N THR A 627 2.11 -8.33 -9.79
CA THR A 627 2.93 -7.16 -10.15
C THR A 627 2.48 -5.87 -9.47
N GLY A 628 3.38 -4.87 -9.47
CA GLY A 628 3.18 -3.54 -8.90
C GLY A 628 3.71 -2.44 -9.84
N ASP A 629 4.46 -1.48 -9.28
CA ASP A 629 5.23 -0.42 -9.96
C ASP A 629 4.40 0.64 -10.73
N MET A 630 3.48 0.24 -11.60
CA MET A 630 2.72 1.16 -12.47
C MET A 630 1.61 1.96 -11.76
N HIS A 631 1.49 1.84 -10.43
CA HIS A 631 0.50 2.54 -9.59
C HIS A 631 -0.95 2.41 -10.12
N THR A 632 -1.33 1.21 -10.55
CA THR A 632 -2.65 0.92 -11.13
C THR A 632 -3.13 -0.48 -10.76
N SER A 633 -4.44 -0.70 -10.82
CA SER A 633 -5.01 -2.05 -10.78
C SER A 633 -5.13 -2.58 -12.20
N LEU A 634 -4.62 -3.78 -12.49
CA LEU A 634 -4.72 -4.41 -13.81
C LEU A 634 -4.90 -5.92 -13.72
N VAL A 635 -5.65 -6.48 -14.67
CA VAL A 635 -5.70 -7.92 -14.92
C VAL A 635 -5.50 -8.17 -16.40
N ALA A 636 -4.50 -8.98 -16.76
CA ALA A 636 -4.18 -9.27 -18.15
C ALA A 636 -3.81 -10.73 -18.38
N TYR A 637 -4.22 -11.28 -19.51
CA TYR A 637 -3.72 -12.57 -19.97
C TYR A 637 -2.26 -12.47 -20.40
N LEU A 638 -1.46 -13.46 -20.00
CA LEU A 638 -0.05 -13.56 -20.39
C LEU A 638 0.11 -14.41 -21.64
N LYS A 639 0.77 -13.84 -22.65
CA LYS A 639 1.13 -14.50 -23.91
C LYS A 639 2.64 -14.63 -24.04
N THR A 640 3.10 -15.72 -24.66
CA THR A 640 4.53 -15.90 -24.97
C THR A 640 5.03 -14.80 -25.90
N GLU A 641 4.28 -14.48 -26.95
CA GLU A 641 4.62 -13.39 -27.88
C GLU A 641 4.30 -12.01 -27.27
N THR A 642 5.15 -11.03 -27.58
CA THR A 642 4.87 -9.62 -27.35
C THR A 642 3.98 -9.11 -28.47
N GLU A 643 2.85 -8.49 -28.13
CA GLU A 643 1.98 -7.87 -29.11
C GLU A 643 2.69 -6.68 -29.73
N THR A 644 2.87 -6.71 -31.05
CA THR A 644 3.13 -5.50 -31.83
C THR A 644 1.97 -5.32 -32.78
N LEU A 645 1.58 -4.06 -33.02
CA LEU A 645 0.53 -3.66 -33.98
C LEU A 645 0.68 -4.36 -35.34
N GLN A 646 1.92 -4.67 -35.72
CA GLN A 646 2.29 -5.32 -36.98
C GLN A 646 1.97 -6.84 -37.01
N SER A 647 2.05 -7.53 -35.87
CA SER A 647 1.89 -8.99 -35.79
C SER A 647 0.42 -9.45 -35.83
N ASP A 648 -0.48 -8.72 -35.17
CA ASP A 648 -1.91 -9.06 -35.15
C ASP A 648 -2.63 -8.60 -36.41
N LEU A 649 -2.23 -7.47 -37.01
CA LEU A 649 -2.75 -7.06 -38.33
C LEU A 649 -2.32 -8.03 -39.44
N ALA A 650 -1.11 -8.59 -39.37
CA ALA A 650 -0.61 -9.55 -40.35
C ALA A 650 -1.33 -10.92 -40.33
N SER A 651 -2.16 -11.19 -39.31
CA SER A 651 -2.85 -12.47 -39.10
C SER A 651 -4.08 -12.71 -39.98
N GLY A 652 -4.39 -11.80 -40.92
CA GLY A 652 -5.36 -12.06 -42.00
C GLY A 652 -6.39 -10.97 -42.28
N ALA A 653 -6.32 -9.80 -41.64
CA ALA A 653 -7.25 -8.69 -41.89
C ALA A 653 -6.84 -7.78 -43.07
N VAL A 654 -5.61 -7.93 -43.59
CA VAL A 654 -5.00 -6.99 -44.55
C VAL A 654 -5.47 -7.18 -45.99
N ASP A 655 -6.00 -8.35 -46.38
CA ASP A 655 -6.43 -8.60 -47.77
C ASP A 655 -7.71 -7.82 -48.17
N LYS A 656 -8.35 -7.10 -47.24
CA LYS A 656 -9.50 -6.23 -47.54
C LYS A 656 -9.17 -4.74 -47.62
N PHE A 657 -7.94 -4.33 -47.30
CA PHE A 657 -7.49 -2.95 -47.47
C PHE A 657 -6.68 -2.83 -48.76
N GLN A 658 -7.15 -1.99 -49.68
CA GLN A 658 -6.53 -1.76 -50.98
C GLN A 658 -5.01 -1.50 -50.90
N PRO A 659 -4.23 -1.86 -51.94
CA PRO A 659 -2.78 -1.79 -51.91
C PRO A 659 -2.32 -0.32 -51.96
N GLY A 660 -1.67 0.16 -50.89
CA GLY A 660 -1.13 1.53 -50.90
C GLY A 660 -0.44 2.06 -49.65
N VAL A 661 -0.31 1.32 -48.54
CA VAL A 661 0.36 1.85 -47.33
C VAL A 661 1.42 0.85 -46.85
N SER A 662 2.63 1.00 -47.36
CA SER A 662 3.79 0.19 -46.99
C SER A 662 4.53 0.67 -45.73
N ASP A 663 3.94 1.54 -44.89
CA ASP A 663 4.56 2.04 -43.65
C ASP A 663 3.53 2.31 -42.53
N VAL A 664 2.95 1.24 -41.98
CA VAL A 664 1.91 1.29 -40.94
C VAL A 664 2.43 1.74 -39.57
N ALA A 665 3.71 1.49 -39.25
CA ALA A 665 4.33 1.93 -37.98
C ALA A 665 4.49 3.46 -37.91
N SER A 666 4.79 4.12 -39.03
CA SER A 666 4.77 5.58 -39.12
C SER A 666 3.33 6.13 -39.11
N GLY A 667 2.37 5.36 -39.63
CA GLY A 667 0.96 5.71 -39.69
C GLY A 667 0.28 5.73 -38.33
N ALA A 668 0.50 4.72 -37.47
CA ALA A 668 -0.09 4.66 -36.13
C ALA A 668 0.49 5.71 -35.18
N SER A 669 1.82 5.94 -35.23
CA SER A 669 2.47 7.04 -34.49
C SER A 669 2.01 8.40 -35.00
N LYS A 670 1.84 8.60 -36.33
CA LYS A 670 1.26 9.81 -36.92
C LYS A 670 -0.25 9.95 -36.67
N LEU A 671 -0.98 8.86 -36.47
CA LEU A 671 -2.41 8.87 -36.12
C LEU A 671 -2.62 9.20 -34.65
N ALA A 672 -1.78 8.70 -33.74
CA ALA A 672 -1.84 9.05 -32.32
C ALA A 672 -1.30 10.48 -32.07
N SER A 673 -0.17 10.84 -32.69
CA SER A 673 0.35 12.21 -32.68
C SER A 673 -0.59 13.16 -33.43
N GLY A 674 -1.19 12.69 -34.52
CA GLY A 674 -2.20 13.41 -35.29
C GLY A 674 -3.50 13.58 -34.52
N ALA A 675 -3.94 12.59 -33.75
CA ALA A 675 -5.11 12.67 -32.89
C ALA A 675 -4.86 13.60 -31.70
N LEU A 676 -3.68 13.54 -31.05
CA LEU A 676 -3.28 14.51 -30.03
C LEU A 676 -3.12 15.93 -30.58
N ASN A 677 -2.56 16.08 -31.80
CA ASN A 677 -2.39 17.36 -32.47
C ASN A 677 -3.70 17.92 -33.03
N LEU A 678 -4.64 17.06 -33.43
CA LEU A 678 -6.00 17.44 -33.83
C LEU A 678 -6.82 17.81 -32.60
N LEU A 679 -6.73 17.06 -31.50
CA LEU A 679 -7.35 17.45 -30.23
C LEU A 679 -6.81 18.80 -29.74
N SER A 680 -5.49 19.00 -29.78
CA SER A 680 -4.87 20.26 -29.33
C SER A 680 -5.14 21.42 -30.29
N ALA A 681 -5.19 21.18 -31.60
CA ALA A 681 -5.55 22.19 -32.58
C ALA A 681 -7.04 22.53 -32.58
N ASP A 682 -7.93 21.57 -32.28
CA ASP A 682 -9.37 21.80 -32.21
C ASP A 682 -9.78 22.40 -30.85
N LEU A 683 -9.14 22.02 -29.75
CA LEU A 683 -9.23 22.73 -28.46
C LEU A 683 -8.65 24.14 -28.56
N GLY A 684 -7.54 24.31 -29.28
CA GLY A 684 -6.96 25.60 -29.62
C GLY A 684 -7.92 26.47 -30.44
N ARG A 685 -8.49 25.93 -31.54
CA ARG A 685 -9.48 26.63 -32.38
C ARG A 685 -10.78 26.95 -31.64
N ALA A 686 -11.25 26.06 -30.77
CA ALA A 686 -12.39 26.31 -29.90
C ALA A 686 -12.11 27.45 -28.90
N ALA A 687 -10.91 27.50 -28.33
CA ALA A 687 -10.49 28.60 -27.44
C ALA A 687 -10.34 29.94 -28.18
N THR A 688 -9.83 29.95 -29.42
CA THR A 688 -9.73 31.18 -30.24
C THR A 688 -11.10 31.71 -30.66
N ASN A 689 -12.03 30.83 -31.03
CA ASN A 689 -13.40 31.21 -31.40
C ASN A 689 -14.23 31.73 -30.21
N VAL A 690 -13.93 31.27 -28.99
CA VAL A 690 -14.53 31.81 -27.75
C VAL A 690 -13.87 33.14 -27.34
N GLY A 691 -12.59 33.33 -27.65
CA GLY A 691 -11.84 34.56 -27.40
C GLY A 691 -12.24 35.75 -28.30
N GLU A 692 -12.59 35.52 -29.57
CA GLU A 692 -13.00 36.60 -30.49
C GLU A 692 -14.49 36.98 -30.36
N GLY A 693 -15.34 36.09 -29.83
CA GLY A 693 -16.77 36.37 -29.62
C GLY A 693 -17.09 37.22 -28.37
N ALA A 694 -16.13 37.43 -27.46
CA ALA A 694 -16.36 38.09 -26.17
C ALA A 694 -15.87 39.55 -26.08
N LEU A 695 -15.47 40.16 -27.20
CA LEU A 695 -14.93 41.54 -27.24
C LEU A 695 -15.84 42.58 -27.92
N ASN A 696 -17.11 42.26 -28.17
CA ASN A 696 -18.11 43.24 -28.59
C ASN A 696 -19.45 42.98 -27.88
N LEU A 697 -19.64 43.57 -26.70
CA LEU A 697 -20.91 44.09 -26.17
C LEU A 697 -20.68 44.60 -24.73
N GLY A 698 -20.14 45.82 -24.63
CA GLY A 698 -20.24 46.61 -23.42
C GLY A 698 -21.52 47.47 -23.43
N LYS A 699 -22.07 47.68 -22.23
CA LYS A 699 -23.06 48.70 -21.78
C LYS A 699 -24.54 48.30 -21.80
N GLY A 700 -25.15 48.25 -20.60
CA GLY A 700 -26.59 48.50 -20.40
C GLY A 700 -27.28 47.66 -19.33
N ALA A 701 -27.36 48.23 -18.12
CA ALA A 701 -28.43 48.16 -17.10
C ALA A 701 -29.37 46.94 -16.91
N LEU A 702 -29.57 46.61 -15.62
CA LEU A 702 -30.75 45.96 -15.04
C LEU A 702 -32.08 46.40 -15.69
N ASN A 703 -32.93 45.45 -16.10
CA ASN A 703 -34.33 45.34 -15.66
C ASN A 703 -35.11 44.19 -16.34
N LEU A 704 -35.95 43.55 -15.51
CA LEU A 704 -37.24 42.91 -15.83
C LEU A 704 -37.28 41.62 -16.69
N GLY A 705 -37.72 40.55 -16.01
CA GLY A 705 -38.96 39.88 -16.39
C GLY A 705 -38.88 38.78 -17.46
N LEU A 706 -39.34 37.58 -17.07
CA LEU A 706 -39.74 36.50 -17.97
C LEU A 706 -40.45 37.01 -19.23
N GLY A 707 -39.88 36.71 -20.40
CA GLY A 707 -40.48 37.01 -21.70
C GLY A 707 -39.70 36.31 -22.80
N ALA A 708 -40.36 35.36 -23.46
CA ALA A 708 -39.80 34.47 -24.46
C ALA A 708 -39.03 35.19 -25.59
N LEU A 709 -37.83 34.70 -25.89
CA LEU A 709 -37.22 34.86 -27.22
C LEU A 709 -36.92 33.47 -27.79
N LYS A 710 -37.78 33.03 -28.70
CA LYS A 710 -37.50 31.98 -29.69
C LYS A 710 -36.36 32.50 -30.56
N VAL A 711 -35.19 31.89 -30.46
CA VAL A 711 -34.14 31.95 -31.49
C VAL A 711 -34.09 30.56 -32.15
N GLY A 712 -34.12 30.56 -33.48
CA GLY A 712 -34.40 29.41 -34.34
C GLY A 712 -33.43 28.24 -34.21
N GLY A 713 -33.98 27.04 -34.44
CA GLY A 713 -33.32 25.74 -34.28
C GLY A 713 -32.26 25.37 -35.32
N ASP A 714 -31.77 26.31 -36.13
CA ASP A 714 -30.81 26.00 -37.21
C ASP A 714 -29.35 26.35 -36.87
N ALA A 715 -29.08 27.01 -35.74
CA ALA A 715 -27.71 27.30 -35.28
C ALA A 715 -27.16 26.31 -34.24
N LEU A 716 -28.02 25.43 -33.68
CA LEU A 716 -27.64 24.43 -32.67
C LEU A 716 -27.42 23.02 -33.24
N SER A 717 -27.81 22.75 -34.49
CA SER A 717 -27.57 21.46 -35.15
C SER A 717 -26.13 21.27 -35.61
N GLY A 718 -25.42 22.36 -35.95
CA GLY A 718 -24.04 22.32 -36.45
C GLY A 718 -22.96 22.11 -35.40
N ILE A 719 -23.24 22.39 -34.12
CA ILE A 719 -22.29 22.21 -33.01
C ILE A 719 -22.37 20.78 -32.46
N GLY A 720 -23.57 20.18 -32.44
CA GLY A 720 -23.77 18.79 -32.03
C GLY A 720 -23.17 17.77 -33.00
N SER A 721 -23.26 17.99 -34.31
CA SER A 721 -22.74 17.05 -35.31
C SER A 721 -21.22 17.02 -35.41
N GLY A 722 -20.53 18.12 -35.05
CA GLY A 722 -19.07 18.23 -35.16
C GLY A 722 -18.28 17.46 -34.08
N ILE A 723 -18.91 17.18 -32.93
CA ILE A 723 -18.26 16.52 -31.78
C ILE A 723 -18.78 15.08 -31.58
N ILE A 724 -20.04 14.80 -31.94
CA ILE A 724 -20.65 13.46 -31.79
C ILE A 724 -20.14 12.48 -32.87
N HIS A 725 -19.96 12.95 -34.11
CA HIS A 725 -19.54 12.09 -35.22
C HIS A 725 -18.12 11.52 -35.06
N PRO A 726 -17.11 12.25 -34.56
CA PRO A 726 -15.77 11.70 -34.29
C PRO A 726 -15.77 10.68 -33.14
N ILE A 727 -16.61 10.85 -32.12
CA ILE A 727 -16.70 9.95 -30.96
C ILE A 727 -17.32 8.61 -31.37
N GLU A 728 -18.44 8.64 -32.10
CA GLU A 728 -19.04 7.42 -32.66
C GLU A 728 -18.11 6.75 -33.67
N THR A 729 -17.38 7.53 -34.48
CA THR A 729 -16.43 6.97 -35.45
C THR A 729 -15.23 6.31 -34.76
N ALA A 730 -14.70 6.90 -33.68
CA ALA A 730 -13.61 6.33 -32.89
C ALA A 730 -14.06 5.08 -32.11
N GLN A 731 -15.26 5.10 -31.53
CA GLN A 731 -15.85 3.94 -30.85
C GLN A 731 -16.12 2.79 -31.83
N ASN A 732 -16.71 3.08 -33.00
CA ASN A 732 -16.95 2.07 -34.04
C ASN A 732 -15.64 1.53 -34.63
N ALA A 733 -14.60 2.36 -34.79
CA ALA A 733 -13.28 1.90 -35.23
C ALA A 733 -12.61 1.00 -34.17
N VAL A 734 -12.70 1.38 -32.90
CA VAL A 734 -12.26 0.59 -31.74
C VAL A 734 -13.00 -0.74 -31.65
N GLU A 735 -14.31 -0.75 -31.85
CA GLU A 735 -15.15 -1.95 -31.77
C GLU A 735 -14.92 -2.87 -32.97
N THR A 736 -14.68 -2.30 -34.15
CA THR A 736 -14.24 -3.05 -35.35
C THR A 736 -12.85 -3.68 -35.14
N VAL A 737 -11.92 -2.95 -34.52
CA VAL A 737 -10.58 -3.46 -34.17
C VAL A 737 -10.68 -4.58 -33.13
N LYS A 738 -11.46 -4.39 -32.04
CA LYS A 738 -11.75 -5.44 -31.05
C LYS A 738 -12.32 -6.71 -31.67
N ASN A 739 -13.31 -6.57 -32.57
CA ASN A 739 -13.95 -7.70 -33.25
C ASN A 739 -13.05 -8.39 -34.29
N SER A 740 -11.92 -7.77 -34.65
CA SER A 740 -10.94 -8.33 -35.60
C SER A 740 -9.81 -9.13 -34.94
N PHE A 741 -9.66 -9.08 -33.61
CA PHE A 741 -8.67 -9.88 -32.89
C PHE A 741 -9.16 -11.31 -32.70
N ASN A 742 -8.65 -12.24 -33.52
CA ASN A 742 -8.79 -13.66 -33.26
C ASN A 742 -7.76 -14.07 -32.20
N TYR A 743 -8.22 -14.25 -30.97
CA TYR A 743 -7.33 -14.51 -29.85
C TYR A 743 -6.73 -15.92 -29.95
N ASP A 744 -5.42 -16.01 -30.16
CA ASP A 744 -4.73 -17.30 -30.25
C ASP A 744 -4.49 -17.88 -28.84
N TYR A 745 -5.49 -18.61 -28.35
CA TYR A 745 -5.44 -19.30 -27.05
C TYR A 745 -4.26 -20.26 -26.94
N SER A 746 -3.74 -20.76 -28.07
CA SER A 746 -2.57 -21.62 -28.06
C SER A 746 -1.34 -20.90 -27.56
N LYS A 747 -1.30 -19.55 -27.50
CA LYS A 747 -0.17 -18.74 -27.02
C LYS A 747 -0.27 -18.32 -25.56
N LEU A 748 -1.37 -18.62 -24.89
CA LEU A 748 -1.59 -18.22 -23.51
C LEU A 748 -0.75 -19.06 -22.55
N VAL A 749 -0.28 -18.39 -21.50
CA VAL A 749 0.55 -18.98 -20.45
C VAL A 749 -0.19 -18.93 -19.12
N GLY A 750 -0.75 -17.79 -18.75
CA GLY A 750 -1.33 -17.55 -17.43
C GLY A 750 -2.01 -16.19 -17.35
N VAL A 751 -2.13 -15.66 -16.14
CA VAL A 751 -2.75 -14.34 -15.88
C VAL A 751 -1.85 -13.51 -14.97
N GLU A 752 -1.69 -12.24 -15.31
CA GLU A 752 -1.07 -11.24 -14.45
C GLU A 752 -2.15 -10.45 -13.71
N PHE A 753 -1.93 -10.27 -12.41
CA PHE A 753 -2.72 -9.40 -11.54
C PHE A 753 -1.81 -8.35 -10.94
N MET A 754 -2.08 -7.09 -11.25
CA MET A 754 -1.37 -5.96 -10.69
C MET A 754 -2.16 -5.38 -9.52
N THR A 755 -1.51 -5.23 -8.37
CA THR A 755 -2.10 -4.58 -7.20
C THR A 755 -2.03 -3.05 -7.35
N PRO A 756 -3.05 -2.31 -6.89
CA PRO A 756 -2.91 -0.85 -6.78
C PRO A 756 -1.77 -0.46 -5.83
N SER A 757 -1.26 0.76 -5.99
CA SER A 757 -0.35 1.40 -5.04
C SER A 757 -1.07 1.71 -3.73
N VAL A 758 -0.35 1.70 -2.61
CA VAL A 758 -0.91 2.08 -1.31
C VAL A 758 -1.15 3.59 -1.24
N THR A 759 -0.15 4.39 -1.66
CA THR A 759 -0.25 5.86 -1.65
C THR A 759 0.26 6.53 -2.91
N SER A 760 1.13 5.87 -3.68
CA SER A 760 1.77 6.51 -4.84
C SER A 760 0.77 6.90 -5.94
N PRO A 761 0.98 8.02 -6.64
CA PRO A 761 0.04 8.56 -7.60
C PRO A 761 0.00 7.71 -8.88
N GLY A 762 -1.21 7.40 -9.35
CA GLY A 762 -1.40 6.64 -10.59
C GLY A 762 -0.99 7.40 -11.85
N ILE A 763 -0.71 6.67 -12.93
CA ILE A 763 -0.35 7.22 -14.25
C ILE A 763 -1.33 8.30 -14.74
N SER A 764 -2.63 8.13 -14.44
CA SER A 764 -3.65 9.13 -14.80
C SER A 764 -3.43 10.50 -14.15
N GLU A 765 -2.96 10.54 -12.89
CA GLU A 765 -2.70 11.81 -12.19
C GLU A 765 -1.53 12.56 -12.85
N GLY A 766 -0.45 11.84 -13.20
CA GLY A 766 0.71 12.42 -13.86
C GLY A 766 0.43 12.94 -15.28
N ILE A 767 -0.37 12.20 -16.07
CA ILE A 767 -0.76 12.65 -17.42
C ILE A 767 -1.57 13.95 -17.35
N LEU A 768 -2.52 14.05 -16.43
CA LEU A 768 -3.37 15.24 -16.28
C LEU A 768 -2.55 16.47 -15.89
N LYS A 769 -1.66 16.34 -14.91
CA LYS A 769 -0.79 17.45 -14.50
C LYS A 769 0.15 17.89 -15.61
N LYS A 770 0.71 16.95 -16.39
CA LYS A 770 1.53 17.28 -17.58
C LYS A 770 0.72 18.03 -18.65
N LEU A 771 -0.57 17.70 -18.84
CA LEU A 771 -1.46 18.42 -19.76
C LEU A 771 -1.83 19.82 -19.25
N GLU A 772 -2.17 19.96 -17.97
CA GLU A 772 -2.48 21.24 -17.32
C GLU A 772 -1.30 22.22 -17.40
N SER A 773 -0.06 21.73 -17.23
CA SER A 773 1.15 22.56 -17.31
C SER A 773 1.48 23.08 -18.72
N LYS A 774 0.94 22.45 -19.79
CA LYS A 774 1.28 22.76 -21.19
C LYS A 774 0.21 23.56 -21.93
N LEU A 775 -0.97 23.75 -21.36
CA LEU A 775 -2.08 24.47 -22.00
C LEU A 775 -2.30 25.84 -21.33
N PRO A 776 -2.33 26.96 -22.08
CA PRO A 776 -2.47 28.31 -21.53
C PRO A 776 -3.92 28.66 -21.11
N VAL A 777 -4.75 27.65 -20.84
CA VAL A 777 -6.18 27.83 -20.54
C VAL A 777 -6.56 27.00 -19.34
N ASP A 778 -7.39 27.57 -18.46
CA ASP A 778 -7.93 26.94 -17.26
C ASP A 778 -8.92 25.82 -17.68
N ILE A 779 -8.36 24.63 -17.94
CA ILE A 779 -9.08 23.42 -18.36
C ILE A 779 -10.26 23.12 -17.40
N PRO A 780 -10.10 23.20 -16.07
CA PRO A 780 -11.21 23.09 -15.12
C PRO A 780 -12.40 24.02 -15.43
N LYS A 781 -12.15 25.32 -15.73
CA LYS A 781 -13.22 26.28 -16.06
C LYS A 781 -13.93 26.01 -17.40
N ILE A 782 -13.23 25.48 -18.40
CA ILE A 782 -13.85 25.11 -19.68
C ILE A 782 -14.83 23.95 -19.48
N LEU A 783 -14.42 23.00 -18.65
CA LEU A 783 -15.18 21.79 -18.38
C LEU A 783 -16.36 22.04 -17.42
N GLU A 784 -16.22 22.99 -16.50
CA GLU A 784 -17.30 23.50 -15.65
C GLU A 784 -18.44 24.16 -16.48
N LYS A 785 -18.09 24.83 -17.60
CA LYS A 785 -19.08 25.40 -18.53
C LYS A 785 -19.79 24.36 -19.40
N LEU A 786 -19.13 23.25 -19.73
CA LEU A 786 -19.74 22.12 -20.45
C LEU A 786 -20.68 21.30 -19.55
N ALA A 787 -20.47 21.32 -18.23
CA ALA A 787 -21.29 20.60 -17.26
C ALA A 787 -22.70 21.18 -17.04
N LEU A 788 -23.02 22.35 -17.61
CA LEU A 788 -24.35 22.97 -17.51
C LEU A 788 -25.47 22.22 -18.29
N PHE A 789 -25.14 21.16 -19.03
CA PHE A 789 -26.10 20.37 -19.82
C PHE A 789 -26.48 19.00 -19.26
N THR A 790 -25.98 18.62 -18.07
CA THR A 790 -26.37 17.35 -17.42
C THR A 790 -26.42 17.49 -15.91
N ASP A 791 -27.44 16.85 -15.33
CA ASP A 791 -27.93 17.03 -13.97
C ASP A 791 -26.87 16.88 -12.85
N ASN A 792 -27.07 17.63 -11.78
CA ASN A 792 -26.10 17.97 -10.74
C ASN A 792 -25.72 16.78 -9.82
N SER A 793 -24.46 16.37 -9.86
CA SER A 793 -23.72 15.98 -8.65
C SER A 793 -22.20 16.18 -8.86
N VAL A 794 -21.55 16.82 -7.90
CA VAL A 794 -20.13 17.22 -7.93
C VAL A 794 -19.18 15.99 -8.07
N HIS A 795 -19.67 14.76 -7.84
CA HIS A 795 -18.92 13.51 -8.03
C HIS A 795 -18.93 12.94 -9.46
N GLN A 796 -19.79 13.42 -10.37
CA GLN A 796 -19.86 12.89 -11.74
C GLN A 796 -19.05 13.68 -12.78
N GLN A 797 -18.65 14.93 -12.50
CA GLN A 797 -17.95 15.77 -13.50
C GLN A 797 -16.56 15.25 -13.89
N GLN A 798 -15.86 14.54 -12.98
CA GLN A 798 -14.58 13.88 -13.30
C GLN A 798 -14.74 12.58 -14.11
N SER A 799 -15.96 12.03 -14.23
CA SER A 799 -16.16 10.68 -14.78
C SER A 799 -16.00 10.57 -16.31
N TRP A 800 -16.27 11.64 -17.06
CA TRP A 800 -16.29 11.60 -18.53
C TRP A 800 -14.95 11.95 -19.17
N GLN A 801 -14.23 12.91 -18.61
CA GLN A 801 -12.92 13.36 -19.12
C GLN A 801 -11.87 12.23 -19.02
N HIS A 802 -11.94 11.39 -17.99
CA HIS A 802 -10.95 10.34 -17.74
C HIS A 802 -11.30 8.99 -18.39
N LYS A 803 -12.59 8.68 -18.61
CA LYS A 803 -13.01 7.51 -19.43
C LYS A 803 -12.39 7.56 -20.84
N PHE A 804 -12.21 8.77 -21.37
CA PHE A 804 -11.64 9.01 -22.68
C PHE A 804 -10.10 9.00 -22.73
N VAL A 805 -9.43 9.36 -21.64
CA VAL A 805 -7.97 9.61 -21.64
C VAL A 805 -7.14 8.39 -21.23
N THR A 806 -7.63 7.47 -20.38
CA THR A 806 -6.77 6.36 -19.89
C THR A 806 -7.37 4.95 -19.96
N GLY A 807 -8.68 4.75 -19.75
CA GLY A 807 -9.26 3.40 -19.66
C GLY A 807 -9.70 2.77 -20.99
N SER A 808 -10.48 3.50 -21.80
CA SER A 808 -11.08 2.94 -23.03
C SER A 808 -10.07 2.71 -24.17
N PRO A 809 -9.08 3.61 -24.42
CA PRO A 809 -8.09 3.40 -25.47
C PRO A 809 -7.14 2.23 -25.18
N ILE A 810 -6.62 2.11 -23.95
CA ILE A 810 -5.69 1.03 -23.57
C ILE A 810 -6.34 -0.34 -23.76
N LYS A 811 -7.56 -0.56 -23.23
CA LYS A 811 -8.29 -1.81 -23.43
C LYS A 811 -8.67 -2.09 -24.89
N SER A 812 -8.86 -1.05 -25.71
CA SER A 812 -9.13 -1.23 -27.14
C SER A 812 -7.91 -1.61 -27.97
N LEU A 813 -6.75 -1.19 -27.52
CA LEU A 813 -5.46 -1.38 -28.16
C LEU A 813 -4.67 -2.55 -27.57
N SER A 814 -5.18 -3.18 -26.51
CA SER A 814 -4.57 -4.29 -25.78
C SER A 814 -5.69 -5.23 -25.31
N PRO A 815 -6.26 -6.05 -26.21
CA PRO A 815 -7.43 -6.88 -25.94
C PRO A 815 -7.16 -7.99 -24.91
N HIS A 816 -5.90 -8.21 -24.52
CA HIS A 816 -5.51 -9.09 -23.41
C HIS A 816 -5.67 -8.49 -22.03
N ILE A 817 -5.86 -7.17 -21.93
CA ILE A 817 -6.10 -6.46 -20.68
C ILE A 817 -7.60 -6.45 -20.42
N GLU A 818 -8.01 -7.31 -19.47
CA GLU A 818 -9.41 -7.47 -19.06
C GLU A 818 -9.82 -6.34 -18.10
N HIS A 819 -8.90 -5.92 -17.24
CA HIS A 819 -9.12 -4.83 -16.28
C HIS A 819 -7.94 -3.85 -16.23
N TYR A 820 -8.26 -2.57 -16.05
CA TYR A 820 -7.30 -1.48 -15.82
C TYR A 820 -8.01 -0.34 -15.07
N ASP A 821 -7.49 0.06 -13.92
CA ASP A 821 -7.95 1.23 -13.15
C ASP A 821 -6.79 1.88 -12.37
N SER A 822 -6.33 3.03 -12.87
CA SER A 822 -5.22 3.81 -12.29
C SER A 822 -5.65 4.78 -11.19
N ARG A 823 -6.92 4.74 -10.75
CA ARG A 823 -7.47 5.68 -9.74
C ARG A 823 -7.54 5.07 -8.35
N VAL A 824 -7.18 3.80 -8.23
CA VAL A 824 -7.35 3.04 -7.00
C VAL A 824 -6.04 3.07 -6.24
N ASN A 825 -6.08 3.68 -5.06
CA ASN A 825 -5.09 3.44 -4.01
C ASN A 825 -5.66 2.45 -3.00
N GLY A 826 -4.84 1.51 -2.52
CA GLY A 826 -5.26 0.51 -1.55
C GLY A 826 -4.43 -0.76 -1.62
N TYR A 827 -5.08 -1.92 -1.68
CA TYR A 827 -4.43 -3.23 -1.74
C TYR A 827 -5.37 -4.27 -2.37
N ALA A 828 -4.81 -5.43 -2.70
CA ALA A 828 -5.57 -6.58 -3.16
C ALA A 828 -5.55 -7.74 -2.15
N ILE A 829 -6.56 -8.60 -2.22
CA ILE A 829 -6.59 -9.91 -1.55
C ILE A 829 -6.72 -10.99 -2.61
N ALA A 830 -5.78 -11.93 -2.60
CA ALA A 830 -5.77 -13.13 -3.42
C ALA A 830 -6.17 -14.34 -2.56
N GLU A 831 -7.29 -14.98 -2.89
CA GLU A 831 -7.78 -16.19 -2.23
C GLU A 831 -7.67 -17.38 -3.17
N PHE A 832 -6.77 -18.30 -2.87
CA PHE A 832 -6.56 -19.52 -3.64
C PHE A 832 -7.33 -20.69 -3.03
N THR A 833 -7.90 -21.51 -3.89
CA THR A 833 -8.30 -22.89 -3.63
C THR A 833 -7.63 -23.78 -4.69
N ALA A 834 -7.77 -25.11 -4.62
CA ALA A 834 -7.20 -25.98 -5.63
C ALA A 834 -7.71 -25.66 -7.05
N ASP A 835 -8.92 -25.11 -7.18
CA ASP A 835 -9.60 -24.95 -8.47
C ASP A 835 -9.63 -23.52 -9.00
N GLU A 836 -9.61 -22.53 -8.11
CA GLU A 836 -9.77 -21.12 -8.46
C GLU A 836 -8.94 -20.17 -7.60
N LEU A 837 -8.60 -19.03 -8.20
CA LEU A 837 -8.10 -17.82 -7.55
C LEU A 837 -9.21 -16.77 -7.57
N ASN A 838 -9.55 -16.20 -6.41
CA ASN A 838 -10.38 -15.00 -6.31
C ASN A 838 -9.48 -13.80 -5.94
N TRP A 839 -9.41 -12.81 -6.83
CA TRP A 839 -8.65 -11.57 -6.67
C TRP A 839 -9.59 -10.40 -6.42
N LYS A 840 -9.47 -9.77 -5.25
CA LYS A 840 -10.33 -8.64 -4.83
C LYS A 840 -9.48 -7.41 -4.61
N VAL A 841 -9.85 -6.30 -5.23
CA VAL A 841 -9.15 -5.03 -5.08
C VAL A 841 -9.98 -4.09 -4.21
N TYR A 842 -9.34 -3.53 -3.19
CA TYR A 842 -9.95 -2.58 -2.28
C TYR A 842 -9.34 -1.20 -2.45
N ARG A 843 -10.21 -0.19 -2.50
CA ARG A 843 -9.84 1.22 -2.48
C ARG A 843 -9.91 1.76 -1.06
N VAL A 844 -8.91 2.54 -0.67
CA VAL A 844 -8.89 3.31 0.57
C VAL A 844 -8.37 4.73 0.27
N ASP A 845 -9.03 5.74 0.83
CA ASP A 845 -8.61 7.13 0.67
C ASP A 845 -7.28 7.38 1.38
N ARG A 846 -6.27 7.84 0.61
CA ARG A 846 -4.92 8.18 1.10
C ARG A 846 -4.77 9.59 1.64
N THR A 847 -5.81 10.43 1.57
CA THR A 847 -5.72 11.87 1.90
C THR A 847 -6.32 12.23 3.27
N ASP A 848 -7.27 11.42 3.77
CA ASP A 848 -7.82 11.58 5.13
C ASP A 848 -6.72 11.34 6.18
N HIS A 849 -6.79 12.08 7.29
CA HIS A 849 -5.80 12.04 8.35
C HIS A 849 -6.38 12.39 9.72
N ASP A 850 -5.70 11.94 10.76
CA ASP A 850 -5.90 12.40 12.13
C ASP A 850 -4.76 13.36 12.53
N LYS A 851 -4.96 14.09 13.64
CA LYS A 851 -3.93 14.94 14.24
C LYS A 851 -3.45 14.33 15.54
N LEU A 852 -2.15 14.01 15.60
CA LEU A 852 -1.50 13.48 16.80
C LEU A 852 -0.27 14.34 17.13
N GLU A 853 -0.24 14.91 18.34
CA GLU A 853 0.86 15.77 18.82
C GLU A 853 1.23 16.92 17.85
N GLY A 854 0.22 17.49 17.18
CA GLY A 854 0.40 18.58 16.22
C GLY A 854 0.89 18.14 14.83
N ARG A 855 1.08 16.84 14.59
CA ARG A 855 1.38 16.28 13.26
C ARG A 855 0.15 15.60 12.67
N ASN A 856 0.02 15.65 11.34
CA ASN A 856 -0.96 14.84 10.63
C ASN A 856 -0.44 13.40 10.50
N VAL A 857 -1.27 12.41 10.79
CA VAL A 857 -0.92 10.98 10.74
C VAL A 857 -2.03 10.17 10.07
N SER A 858 -1.73 8.96 9.63
CA SER A 858 -2.73 8.03 9.12
C SER A 858 -3.90 7.85 10.09
N THR A 859 -5.11 7.68 9.54
CA THR A 859 -6.36 7.50 10.29
C THR A 859 -7.00 6.13 10.03
N ALA A 860 -7.47 5.50 11.10
CA ALA A 860 -8.27 4.27 11.00
C ALA A 860 -9.71 4.54 10.51
N ARG A 861 -10.13 5.81 10.39
CA ARG A 861 -11.48 6.22 9.97
C ARG A 861 -11.69 6.15 8.46
N ALA A 862 -10.61 6.11 7.67
CA ALA A 862 -10.69 6.01 6.22
C ALA A 862 -11.55 4.81 5.79
N LYS A 863 -12.43 5.01 4.80
CA LYS A 863 -13.32 3.94 4.35
C LYS A 863 -12.59 2.97 3.42
N LYS A 864 -12.88 1.67 3.59
CA LYS A 864 -12.49 0.60 2.67
C LYS A 864 -13.66 0.27 1.76
N GLU A 865 -13.43 0.25 0.46
CA GLU A 865 -14.44 -0.07 -0.55
C GLU A 865 -13.92 -1.18 -1.48
N LEU A 866 -14.69 -2.25 -1.68
CA LEU A 866 -14.38 -3.24 -2.72
C LEU A 866 -14.69 -2.60 -4.08
N VAL A 867 -13.70 -2.48 -4.96
CA VAL A 867 -13.88 -1.88 -6.29
C VAL A 867 -13.92 -2.93 -7.40
N GLN A 868 -13.20 -4.03 -7.26
CA GLN A 868 -13.12 -5.08 -8.27
C GLN A 868 -13.06 -6.46 -7.62
N SER A 869 -13.76 -7.43 -8.19
CA SER A 869 -13.62 -8.84 -7.86
C SER A 869 -13.47 -9.67 -9.13
N VAL A 870 -12.42 -10.47 -9.18
CA VAL A 870 -12.05 -11.31 -10.31
C VAL A 870 -11.92 -12.75 -9.87
N LYS A 871 -12.60 -13.64 -10.56
CA LYS A 871 -12.46 -15.07 -10.38
C LYS A 871 -11.72 -15.67 -11.55
N TYR A 872 -10.66 -16.41 -11.27
CA TYR A 872 -9.81 -17.04 -12.28
C TYR A 872 -9.72 -18.54 -12.05
N ASN A 873 -9.95 -19.31 -13.12
CA ASN A 873 -9.70 -20.73 -13.19
C ASN A 873 -9.18 -21.11 -14.60
N PRO A 874 -8.72 -22.34 -14.85
CA PRO A 874 -8.21 -22.74 -16.15
C PRO A 874 -9.16 -22.59 -17.35
N ASN A 875 -10.47 -22.36 -17.12
CA ASN A 875 -11.44 -22.09 -18.18
C ASN A 875 -11.55 -20.60 -18.55
N GLY A 876 -10.93 -19.69 -17.78
CA GLY A 876 -10.92 -18.26 -18.07
C GLY A 876 -11.11 -17.39 -16.82
N ILE A 877 -11.31 -16.11 -17.07
CA ILE A 877 -11.53 -15.07 -16.08
C ILE A 877 -13.01 -14.66 -16.08
N GLU A 878 -13.60 -14.58 -14.89
CA GLU A 878 -14.91 -13.98 -14.64
C GLU A 878 -14.71 -12.67 -13.87
N LEU A 879 -15.09 -11.55 -14.48
CA LEU A 879 -15.00 -10.22 -13.88
C LEU A 879 -16.35 -9.79 -13.32
N THR A 880 -16.33 -9.30 -12.09
CA THR A 880 -17.44 -8.57 -11.47
C THR A 880 -16.93 -7.21 -11.02
N ASP A 881 -17.37 -6.16 -11.72
CA ASP A 881 -17.14 -4.79 -11.30
C ASP A 881 -18.25 -4.36 -10.34
N SER A 882 -17.88 -3.75 -9.21
CA SER A 882 -18.83 -3.24 -8.22
C SER A 882 -19.48 -1.91 -8.65
N LEU A 883 -18.91 -1.24 -9.66
CA LEU A 883 -19.36 0.07 -10.14
C LEU A 883 -20.46 0.01 -11.22
N GLY A 884 -20.93 -1.19 -11.60
CA GLY A 884 -22.03 -1.38 -12.55
C GLY A 884 -21.58 -1.55 -13.99
#